data_AF-A0A941RZQ8-F1
#
_entry.id   AF-A0A941RZQ8-F1
#
_cell.length_a   1.000
_cell.length_b   1.000
_cell.length_c   1.000
_cell.angle_alpha   90.00
_cell.angle_beta   90.00
_cell.angle_gamma   90.00
#
_symmetry.space_group_name_H-M   'P 1'
#
loop_
_entity.id
_entity.type
_entity.pdbx_description
1 polymer ?
#
loop_
_entity_poly.entity_id
_entity_poly.type
_entity_poly.pdbx_seq_one_letter_code
_entity_poly.pdbx_strand_id
1 'polypeptide(L)'
;MLSADVIAAISGGVLTMTADQSGDHAVNVFRLDAEHITVAAANCSTTINGVTAAIFEISDLAGVQVNLSGQFDTFSVYSAPNNPVLNIGAAGVVFQGAGSAGDVLNVYNASTQPMSILGDVVVQGTTAGSPLNVRGLRDSEFRVHADSAGDLLIAGSISIGVAGSGTGSLTSEISSLGMGDVLLLGNVTESLKQAKSGAQTNRVATYGSGQIVIAGALVEFSSGGTGMVTNEIVTDGTGGIRIAGPVTQTGILNSQQTRNLVQASEPQGGDIVIAATLTQRASNLAGSVENDVLDLGTGDIIVGGAAGGLVQSATCYDSSGFAVNLVQGGYHATGEFRVGTSGIQQTANSSLLEMNCLENDGAGAWSDASLIRQAGLGQNSQRLLNFIGIGSMGAFTIGTSVSQSGYSSEYVNNSLVICGGASGNLSVGTWVAQTSAGRNLDNYVSNSGSGALTVGAYIAQKSQAMGGHTDNEVYTAGTGSLNVGSGGILMTDSNAVAGGNANSVYTRGAGKLTTTGVIRITTSNVGDQSSAATVNVVKTGKNALGTIAAAGIVIVNQGDQDLANRLVAGAAPIQMGKAGVVWTSTGAGSHVHEITSSVNAPVVIQGSLNVQDMGMGHSSLSVIANGDNAGISMGGSLIYSDSMNTTSHCDIRIQGGSVYQNSAVTIEGSLTLVLAQTTGTVADRRAATANHVILGSLTHVAGFSLVVKGQTMIVGGEGQDDVAIRQARFQLGTTINLLGNPNLGPAWGDHLALDGTTFGGQCAIQMQGNYAQLEMNNGQGYQAEPFSGSLQVLMAGWQPEVVIATGAGVGYEPVVFYDATFISAPASGGVFYYNALKVAGDFNVTGFLSAIV
;
A
#
# COMPACT_ATOMS: atom_id res chain seq x y z
N MET A 1 23.65 73.96 2.08
CA MET A 1 22.81 72.77 2.37
C MET A 1 23.66 71.86 3.21
N LEU A 2 23.24 71.55 4.44
CA LEU A 2 23.91 70.51 5.23
C LEU A 2 23.78 69.20 4.43
N SER A 3 24.87 68.44 4.29
CA SER A 3 24.79 67.10 3.70
C SER A 3 23.83 66.27 4.54
N ALA A 4 22.74 65.82 3.94
CA ALA A 4 21.78 64.93 4.58
C ALA A 4 22.05 63.53 4.08
N ASP A 5 22.16 62.58 5.00
CA ASP A 5 22.31 61.16 4.67
C ASP A 5 21.04 60.63 3.99
N VAL A 6 19.88 61.15 4.39
CA VAL A 6 18.58 60.87 3.77
C VAL A 6 17.83 62.17 3.48
N ILE A 7 17.44 62.36 2.22
CA ILE A 7 16.60 63.48 1.78
C ILE A 7 15.14 63.03 1.80
N ALA A 8 14.31 63.70 2.60
CA ALA A 8 12.88 63.42 2.72
C ALA A 8 12.06 64.62 2.21
N ALA A 9 11.11 64.37 1.30
CA ALA A 9 10.25 65.39 0.71
C ALA A 9 8.83 64.86 0.48
N ILE A 10 7.84 65.76 0.49
CA ILE A 10 6.44 65.44 0.16
C ILE A 10 6.09 66.07 -1.18
N SER A 11 5.51 65.29 -2.09
CA SER A 11 4.94 65.77 -3.35
C SER A 11 3.68 64.98 -3.68
N GLY A 12 2.58 65.68 -3.99
CA GLY A 12 1.29 65.03 -4.28
C GLY A 12 0.76 64.17 -3.14
N GLY A 13 1.12 64.49 -1.88
CA GLY A 13 0.77 63.69 -0.70
C GLY A 13 1.62 62.43 -0.51
N VAL A 14 2.62 62.17 -1.37
CA VAL A 14 3.54 61.03 -1.22
C VAL A 14 4.82 61.50 -0.53
N LEU A 15 5.20 60.82 0.56
CA LEU A 15 6.49 61.00 1.22
C LEU A 15 7.55 60.22 0.46
N THR A 16 8.50 60.92 -0.16
CA THR A 16 9.66 60.31 -0.81
C THR A 16 10.91 60.50 0.04
N MET A 17 11.59 59.40 0.36
CA MET A 17 12.88 59.38 1.05
C MET A 17 13.94 58.86 0.09
N THR A 18 15.09 59.53 0.00
CA THR A 18 16.22 59.09 -0.83
C THR A 18 17.47 59.04 0.03
N ALA A 19 17.96 57.82 0.27
CA ALA A 19 19.22 57.59 0.95
C ALA A 19 20.39 57.93 0.02
N ASP A 20 21.40 58.60 0.57
CA ASP A 20 22.63 58.86 -0.15
C ASP A 20 23.50 57.59 -0.24
N GLN A 21 24.62 57.65 -0.96
CA GLN A 21 25.44 56.48 -1.22
C GLN A 21 26.49 56.21 -0.12
N SER A 22 26.47 56.93 0.99
CA SER A 22 27.50 56.89 2.04
C SER A 22 26.99 56.36 3.38
N GLY A 23 27.66 55.32 3.90
CA GLY A 23 27.37 54.78 5.24
C GLY A 23 26.08 53.97 5.32
N ASP A 24 25.82 53.42 6.49
CA ASP A 24 24.62 52.65 6.78
C ASP A 24 23.53 53.59 7.32
N HIS A 25 22.31 53.48 6.77
CA HIS A 25 21.21 54.38 7.12
C HIS A 25 20.18 53.68 7.98
N ALA A 26 19.63 54.35 8.99
CA ALA A 26 18.53 53.80 9.79
C ALA A 26 17.44 54.86 10.03
N VAL A 27 16.22 54.62 9.56
CA VAL A 27 15.13 55.60 9.52
C VAL A 27 13.79 54.99 9.95
N ASN A 28 13.07 55.73 10.78
CA ASN A 28 11.72 55.44 11.25
C ASN A 28 10.72 56.48 10.70
N VAL A 29 9.59 56.02 10.17
CA VAL A 29 8.46 56.85 9.73
C VAL A 29 7.24 56.49 10.55
N PHE A 30 6.70 57.47 11.29
CA PHE A 30 5.51 57.30 12.12
C PHE A 30 4.73 58.62 12.22
N ARG A 31 3.45 58.52 12.62
CA ARG A 31 2.60 59.69 12.85
C ARG A 31 2.83 60.23 14.27
N LEU A 32 3.06 61.54 14.42
CA LEU A 32 3.28 62.19 15.72
C LEU A 32 1.96 62.62 16.35
N ASP A 33 1.11 63.27 15.54
CA ASP A 33 -0.23 63.70 15.91
C ASP A 33 -1.17 63.62 14.67
N ALA A 34 -2.38 64.15 14.75
CA ALA A 34 -3.34 64.07 13.64
C ALA A 34 -2.87 64.76 12.34
N GLU A 35 -1.98 65.75 12.44
CA GLU A 35 -1.57 66.63 11.34
C GLU A 35 -0.11 66.43 10.92
N HIS A 36 0.69 65.70 11.71
CA HIS A 36 2.14 65.60 11.50
C HIS A 36 2.66 64.17 11.33
N ILE A 37 3.50 63.97 10.31
CA ILE A 37 4.34 62.78 10.11
C ILE A 37 5.79 63.10 10.49
N THR A 38 6.42 62.19 11.22
CA THR A 38 7.83 62.28 11.61
C THR A 38 8.64 61.26 10.84
N VAL A 39 9.76 61.73 10.26
CA VAL A 39 10.84 60.90 9.72
C VAL A 39 12.04 61.10 10.64
N ALA A 40 12.39 60.09 11.43
CA ALA A 40 13.43 60.16 12.45
C ALA A 40 14.56 59.16 12.18
N ALA A 41 15.79 59.55 12.47
CA ALA A 41 16.91 58.62 12.50
C ALA A 41 16.72 57.61 13.64
N ALA A 42 16.87 56.32 13.34
CA ALA A 42 16.80 55.25 14.32
C ALA A 42 18.16 55.00 15.01
N ASN A 43 19.24 55.58 14.48
CA ASN A 43 20.57 55.58 15.07
C ASN A 43 21.11 57.02 15.19
N CYS A 44 22.24 57.20 15.88
CA CYS A 44 22.84 58.52 16.07
C CYS A 44 23.68 59.00 14.87
N SER A 45 23.85 58.18 13.83
CA SER A 45 24.74 58.46 12.69
C SER A 45 24.00 58.97 11.45
N THR A 46 22.72 58.64 11.29
CA THR A 46 21.90 59.06 10.14
C THR A 46 21.29 60.44 10.37
N THR A 47 21.33 61.29 9.37
CA THR A 47 20.69 62.62 9.33
C THR A 47 19.61 62.69 8.25
N ILE A 48 18.44 63.19 8.63
CA ILE A 48 17.28 63.43 7.77
C ILE A 48 17.20 64.92 7.45
N ASN A 49 17.34 65.32 6.18
CA ASN A 49 17.41 66.74 5.78
C ASN A 49 18.42 67.57 6.60
N GLY A 50 19.50 66.95 7.09
CA GLY A 50 20.56 67.57 7.88
C GLY A 50 20.30 67.64 9.40
N VAL A 51 19.23 67.03 9.91
CA VAL A 51 18.87 66.95 11.34
C VAL A 51 18.58 65.50 11.76
N THR A 52 18.39 65.21 13.04
CA THR A 52 18.08 63.83 13.50
C THR A 52 16.63 63.41 13.25
N ALA A 53 15.71 64.37 13.07
CA ALA A 53 14.32 64.11 12.71
C ALA A 53 13.72 65.29 11.93
N ALA A 54 12.92 64.99 10.91
CA ALA A 54 12.15 65.96 10.15
C ALA A 54 10.65 65.71 10.39
N ILE A 55 9.89 66.79 10.61
CA ILE A 55 8.45 66.76 10.80
C ILE A 55 7.79 67.41 9.59
N PHE A 56 6.76 66.75 9.06
CA PHE A 56 6.00 67.21 7.92
C PHE A 56 4.53 67.36 8.28
N GLU A 57 3.94 68.50 7.95
CA GLU A 57 2.51 68.78 8.10
C GLU A 57 1.74 68.12 6.94
N ILE A 58 1.12 66.97 7.22
CA ILE A 58 0.31 66.19 6.28
C ILE A 58 -0.76 65.40 7.02
N SER A 59 -2.02 65.80 6.85
CA SER A 59 -3.17 65.07 7.41
C SER A 59 -3.37 63.72 6.72
N ASP A 60 -3.26 63.70 5.39
CA ASP A 60 -3.58 62.54 4.54
C ASP A 60 -2.36 62.13 3.71
N LEU A 61 -1.69 61.05 4.14
CA LEU A 61 -0.51 60.52 3.47
C LEU A 61 -0.95 59.60 2.32
N ALA A 62 -0.75 60.03 1.07
CA ALA A 62 -1.15 59.25 -0.10
C ALA A 62 -0.29 57.98 -0.29
N GLY A 63 0.99 58.03 0.09
CA GLY A 63 1.94 56.93 -0.02
C GLY A 63 3.31 57.23 0.59
N VAL A 64 4.15 56.20 0.70
CA VAL A 64 5.56 56.29 1.11
C VAL A 64 6.44 55.64 0.05
N GLN A 65 7.44 56.35 -0.44
CA GLN A 65 8.43 55.85 -1.39
C GLN A 65 9.83 55.99 -0.81
N VAL A 66 10.61 54.90 -0.80
CA VAL A 66 11.98 54.86 -0.30
C VAL A 66 12.90 54.48 -1.44
N ASN A 67 13.82 55.37 -1.80
CA ASN A 67 14.93 55.10 -2.70
C ASN A 67 16.15 54.70 -1.87
N LEU A 68 16.44 53.40 -1.84
CA LEU A 68 17.54 52.79 -1.10
C LEU A 68 18.91 53.13 -1.73
N SER A 69 19.92 53.14 -0.88
CA SER A 69 21.31 53.37 -1.21
C SER A 69 21.98 52.12 -1.80
N GLY A 70 23.28 52.22 -2.07
CA GLY A 70 24.15 51.07 -2.33
C GLY A 70 24.74 50.41 -1.07
N GLN A 71 24.44 50.95 0.11
CA GLN A 71 24.99 50.52 1.41
C GLN A 71 23.99 49.65 2.16
N PHE A 72 24.06 49.53 3.49
CA PHE A 72 23.07 48.80 4.28
C PHE A 72 22.03 49.75 4.85
N ASP A 73 20.76 49.54 4.52
CA ASP A 73 19.68 50.42 4.93
C ASP A 73 18.67 49.73 5.85
N THR A 74 18.27 50.40 6.93
CA THR A 74 17.13 50.02 7.77
C THR A 74 16.03 51.08 7.66
N PHE A 75 14.86 50.71 7.14
CA PHE A 75 13.70 51.59 7.05
C PHE A 75 12.47 50.94 7.67
N SER A 76 11.82 51.64 8.59
CA SER A 76 10.61 51.18 9.27
C SER A 76 9.47 52.18 9.07
N VAL A 77 8.33 51.74 8.51
CA VAL A 77 7.10 52.52 8.35
C VAL A 77 6.02 51.93 9.25
N TYR A 78 5.64 52.63 10.32
CA TYR A 78 4.80 52.02 11.35
C TYR A 78 3.90 52.97 12.12
N SER A 79 2.88 52.38 12.74
CA SER A 79 2.05 53.06 13.76
C SER A 79 2.65 52.84 15.15
N ALA A 80 3.21 53.90 15.73
CA ALA A 80 3.89 53.83 17.01
C ALA A 80 2.91 53.68 18.20
N PRO A 81 3.31 52.99 19.29
CA PRO A 81 2.49 52.91 20.50
C PRO A 81 2.18 54.29 21.07
N ASN A 82 0.93 54.52 21.50
CA ASN A 82 0.43 55.78 22.08
C ASN A 82 0.39 57.00 21.11
N ASN A 83 0.71 56.81 19.84
CA ASN A 83 0.56 57.84 18.82
C ASN A 83 -0.71 57.60 18.00
N PRO A 84 -1.23 58.63 17.29
CA PRO A 84 -2.28 58.42 16.30
C PRO A 84 -1.82 57.45 15.20
N VAL A 85 -2.77 56.73 14.63
CA VAL A 85 -2.49 55.71 13.63
C VAL A 85 -1.95 56.29 12.31
N LEU A 86 -0.97 55.62 11.72
CA LEU A 86 -0.43 55.95 10.40
C LEU A 86 -1.24 55.26 9.30
N ASN A 87 -2.28 55.92 8.79
CA ASN A 87 -2.98 55.45 7.59
C ASN A 87 -2.29 55.94 6.31
N ILE A 88 -2.17 55.05 5.32
CA ILE A 88 -1.51 55.30 4.03
C ILE A 88 -2.51 55.08 2.90
N GLY A 89 -2.59 56.03 1.97
CA GLY A 89 -3.52 56.05 0.85
C GLY A 89 -3.17 55.06 -0.28
N ALA A 90 -3.82 55.29 -1.43
CA ALA A 90 -3.81 54.36 -2.57
C ALA A 90 -2.45 54.25 -3.28
N ALA A 91 -1.48 55.14 -3.03
CA ALA A 91 -0.14 55.01 -3.59
C ALA A 91 0.73 53.99 -2.82
N GLY A 92 0.29 53.56 -1.62
CA GLY A 92 0.90 52.45 -0.91
C GLY A 92 2.31 52.73 -0.36
N VAL A 93 3.11 51.68 -0.20
CA VAL A 93 4.49 51.74 0.28
C VAL A 93 5.42 51.08 -0.76
N VAL A 94 6.42 51.81 -1.23
CA VAL A 94 7.38 51.30 -2.23
C VAL A 94 8.80 51.47 -1.71
N PHE A 95 9.52 50.36 -1.56
CA PHE A 95 10.97 50.36 -1.37
C PHE A 95 11.65 50.00 -2.70
N GLN A 96 12.55 50.84 -3.17
CA GLN A 96 13.22 50.64 -4.45
C GLN A 96 14.68 51.08 -4.44
N GLY A 97 15.56 50.39 -5.16
CA GLY A 97 16.98 50.73 -5.17
C GLY A 97 17.81 50.02 -6.23
N ALA A 98 19.05 50.47 -6.43
CA ALA A 98 20.00 49.85 -7.36
C ALA A 98 20.67 48.59 -6.80
N GLY A 99 20.54 48.35 -5.49
CA GLY A 99 21.09 47.20 -4.80
C GLY A 99 22.08 47.54 -3.69
N SER A 100 21.94 46.88 -2.54
CA SER A 100 22.57 47.19 -1.26
C SER A 100 23.57 46.11 -0.79
N ALA A 101 24.27 46.37 0.31
CA ALA A 101 25.04 45.36 1.04
C ALA A 101 24.16 44.39 1.85
N GLY A 102 22.87 44.73 1.98
CA GLY A 102 21.78 44.07 2.70
C GLY A 102 20.83 45.15 3.23
N ASP A 103 19.54 44.88 3.42
CA ASP A 103 18.57 45.89 3.90
C ASP A 103 17.59 45.29 4.92
N VAL A 104 17.11 46.09 5.88
CA VAL A 104 16.04 45.70 6.81
C VAL A 104 14.85 46.65 6.64
N LEU A 105 13.79 46.17 5.99
CA LEU A 105 12.64 46.99 5.62
C LEU A 105 11.39 46.49 6.35
N ASN A 106 10.75 47.34 7.14
CA ASN A 106 9.60 46.98 7.96
C ASN A 106 8.38 47.85 7.65
N VAL A 107 7.21 47.21 7.59
CA VAL A 107 5.89 47.87 7.58
C VAL A 107 5.03 47.24 8.66
N TYR A 108 4.72 47.94 9.75
CA TYR A 108 4.06 47.29 10.88
C TYR A 108 3.13 48.17 11.73
N ASN A 109 2.25 47.53 12.50
CA ASN A 109 1.41 48.19 13.49
C ASN A 109 1.81 47.78 14.91
N ALA A 110 2.33 48.73 15.69
CA ALA A 110 2.61 48.56 17.13
C ALA A 110 1.62 49.31 18.03
N SER A 111 0.61 49.97 17.44
CA SER A 111 -0.45 50.69 18.16
C SER A 111 -1.63 49.77 18.46
N THR A 112 -2.43 50.07 19.48
CA THR A 112 -3.70 49.35 19.72
C THR A 112 -4.81 49.76 18.76
N GLN A 113 -4.59 50.79 17.93
CA GLN A 113 -5.53 51.23 16.90
C GLN A 113 -5.23 50.55 15.55
N PRO A 114 -6.25 50.22 14.74
CA PRO A 114 -6.05 49.57 13.43
C PRO A 114 -5.38 50.49 12.40
N MET A 115 -4.29 50.01 11.79
CA MET A 115 -3.55 50.67 10.71
C MET A 115 -4.05 50.19 9.34
N SER A 116 -4.16 51.11 8.37
CA SER A 116 -4.56 50.77 6.99
C SER A 116 -3.60 51.31 5.93
N ILE A 117 -3.35 50.49 4.91
CA ILE A 117 -2.62 50.82 3.68
C ILE A 117 -3.54 50.50 2.50
N LEU A 118 -4.01 51.51 1.78
CA LEU A 118 -5.00 51.32 0.71
C LEU A 118 -4.37 50.88 -0.63
N GLY A 119 -3.06 51.10 -0.81
CA GLY A 119 -2.29 50.70 -1.99
C GLY A 119 -1.45 49.44 -1.78
N ASP A 120 -0.56 49.19 -2.74
CA ASP A 120 0.36 48.05 -2.71
C ASP A 120 1.54 48.26 -1.75
N VAL A 121 2.14 47.18 -1.25
CA VAL A 121 3.45 47.19 -0.58
C VAL A 121 4.45 46.48 -1.49
N VAL A 122 5.44 47.21 -2.01
CA VAL A 122 6.34 46.73 -3.06
C VAL A 122 7.81 46.88 -2.66
N VAL A 123 8.60 45.83 -2.87
CA VAL A 123 10.07 45.86 -2.83
C VAL A 123 10.60 45.51 -4.22
N GLN A 124 11.33 46.44 -4.84
CA GLN A 124 11.77 46.31 -6.22
C GLN A 124 13.14 46.96 -6.51
N GLY A 125 13.68 46.70 -7.69
CA GLY A 125 14.85 47.40 -8.22
C GLY A 125 14.50 48.80 -8.73
N THR A 126 15.47 49.46 -9.38
CA THR A 126 15.25 50.80 -9.98
C THR A 126 14.24 50.82 -11.12
N THR A 127 13.98 49.67 -11.74
CA THR A 127 12.92 49.51 -12.72
C THR A 127 11.72 48.86 -12.05
N ALA A 128 10.52 49.42 -12.23
CA ALA A 128 9.30 48.86 -11.65
C ALA A 128 9.14 47.37 -12.00
N GLY A 129 8.87 46.54 -11.00
CA GLY A 129 8.73 45.08 -11.13
C GLY A 129 10.05 44.30 -11.30
N SER A 130 11.20 44.97 -11.39
CA SER A 130 12.50 44.28 -11.32
C SER A 130 12.85 43.94 -9.86
N PRO A 131 13.64 42.89 -9.59
CA PRO A 131 14.04 42.56 -8.21
C PRO A 131 15.12 43.54 -7.68
N LEU A 132 15.06 43.84 -6.39
CA LEU A 132 16.09 44.57 -5.66
C LEU A 132 17.37 43.72 -5.57
N ASN A 133 18.51 44.28 -5.98
CA ASN A 133 19.74 43.50 -6.19
C ASN A 133 20.73 43.57 -5.01
N VAL A 134 20.70 42.64 -4.06
CA VAL A 134 21.57 42.64 -2.86
C VAL A 134 22.92 41.95 -3.09
N ARG A 135 24.04 42.59 -2.73
CA ARG A 135 25.40 42.15 -3.16
C ARG A 135 26.38 41.87 -2.02
N GLY A 136 25.99 42.09 -0.76
CA GLY A 136 26.90 42.02 0.39
C GLY A 136 26.89 40.71 1.19
N LEU A 137 27.62 40.73 2.31
CA LEU A 137 27.66 39.63 3.29
C LEU A 137 26.56 39.73 4.35
N ARG A 138 25.84 40.85 4.40
CA ARG A 138 24.83 41.11 5.43
C ARG A 138 23.49 40.55 5.01
N ASP A 139 22.70 40.18 5.99
CA ASP A 139 21.36 39.67 5.78
C ASP A 139 20.45 40.80 5.25
N SER A 140 19.45 40.42 4.47
CA SER A 140 18.37 41.29 4.02
C SER A 140 17.04 40.74 4.52
N GLU A 141 16.21 41.61 5.06
CA GLU A 141 14.99 41.25 5.74
C GLU A 141 13.86 42.23 5.37
N PHE A 142 12.71 41.67 5.03
CA PHE A 142 11.51 42.42 4.68
C PHE A 142 10.37 41.90 5.55
N ARG A 143 9.80 42.76 6.40
CA ARG A 143 8.75 42.34 7.34
C ARG A 143 7.48 43.18 7.20
N VAL A 144 6.33 42.51 7.20
CA VAL A 144 5.00 43.11 7.31
C VAL A 144 4.28 42.49 8.51
N HIS A 145 4.01 43.24 9.59
CA HIS A 145 3.48 42.62 10.81
C HIS A 145 2.60 43.49 11.71
N ALA A 146 1.88 42.84 12.63
CA ALA A 146 1.15 43.47 13.74
C ALA A 146 1.69 42.98 15.10
N ASP A 147 2.19 43.90 15.92
CA ASP A 147 2.86 43.61 17.21
C ASP A 147 1.92 43.64 18.41
N SER A 148 0.80 44.33 18.26
CA SER A 148 -0.09 44.75 19.35
C SER A 148 -1.49 44.18 19.17
N ALA A 149 -2.50 44.79 19.80
CA ALA A 149 -3.91 44.45 19.60
C ALA A 149 -4.56 45.20 18.42
N GLY A 150 -3.83 46.09 17.73
CA GLY A 150 -4.35 46.82 16.58
C GLY A 150 -4.10 46.06 15.29
N ASP A 151 -5.13 45.95 14.45
CA ASP A 151 -5.02 45.24 13.17
C ASP A 151 -4.16 45.99 12.15
N LEU A 152 -3.61 45.27 11.18
CA LEU A 152 -2.98 45.81 9.98
C LEU A 152 -3.79 45.39 8.75
N LEU A 153 -4.41 46.36 8.07
CA LEU A 153 -5.12 46.16 6.81
C LEU A 153 -4.27 46.66 5.63
N ILE A 154 -4.03 45.80 4.65
CA ILE A 154 -3.46 46.17 3.34
C ILE A 154 -4.49 45.82 2.26
N ALA A 155 -5.07 46.84 1.63
CA ALA A 155 -6.08 46.67 0.60
C ALA A 155 -5.48 46.31 -0.77
N GLY A 156 -4.23 46.70 -1.02
CA GLY A 156 -3.48 46.34 -2.22
C GLY A 156 -2.81 44.96 -2.11
N SER A 157 -1.89 44.69 -3.04
CA SER A 157 -1.06 43.49 -3.07
C SER A 157 0.29 43.71 -2.38
N ILE A 158 0.92 42.62 -1.93
CA ILE A 158 2.31 42.61 -1.49
C ILE A 158 3.16 41.98 -2.58
N SER A 159 4.20 42.68 -3.03
CA SER A 159 5.17 42.16 -4.01
C SER A 159 6.60 42.40 -3.56
N ILE A 160 7.29 41.33 -3.18
CA ILE A 160 8.67 41.37 -2.69
C ILE A 160 9.55 40.66 -3.71
N GLY A 161 10.31 41.42 -4.50
CA GLY A 161 11.26 40.89 -5.46
C GLY A 161 12.69 41.19 -5.04
N VAL A 162 13.46 40.17 -4.68
CA VAL A 162 14.86 40.32 -4.25
C VAL A 162 15.73 39.33 -5.02
N ALA A 163 16.83 39.83 -5.57
CA ALA A 163 17.85 39.04 -6.24
C ALA A 163 19.21 39.33 -5.61
N GLY A 164 19.98 38.31 -5.29
CA GLY A 164 21.20 38.42 -4.51
C GLY A 164 22.39 37.81 -5.25
N SER A 165 23.52 38.51 -5.24
CA SER A 165 24.84 37.94 -5.57
C SER A 165 25.78 37.84 -4.36
N GLY A 166 25.27 38.21 -3.18
CA GLY A 166 25.96 38.20 -1.88
C GLY A 166 25.90 36.86 -1.15
N THR A 167 26.36 36.82 0.11
CA THR A 167 26.34 35.61 0.95
C THR A 167 25.43 35.70 2.18
N GLY A 168 24.87 36.88 2.48
CA GLY A 168 23.93 37.05 3.58
C GLY A 168 22.59 36.38 3.29
N SER A 169 21.81 36.10 4.33
CA SER A 169 20.49 35.49 4.20
C SER A 169 19.46 36.49 3.68
N LEU A 170 18.43 36.00 2.98
CA LEU A 170 17.29 36.76 2.51
C LEU A 170 16.05 36.27 3.24
N THR A 171 15.34 37.17 3.91
CA THR A 171 14.11 36.85 4.65
C THR A 171 12.98 37.77 4.20
N SER A 172 11.83 37.18 3.89
CA SER A 172 10.55 37.86 3.71
C SER A 172 9.57 37.28 4.72
N GLU A 173 8.95 38.12 5.53
CA GLU A 173 8.05 37.68 6.60
C GLU A 173 6.77 38.53 6.67
N ILE A 174 5.62 37.85 6.69
CA ILE A 174 4.31 38.43 7.00
C ILE A 174 3.82 37.78 8.30
N SER A 175 3.61 38.55 9.37
CA SER A 175 3.28 37.94 10.65
C SER A 175 2.34 38.72 11.58
N SER A 176 1.66 37.98 12.47
CA SER A 176 0.97 38.55 13.63
C SER A 176 1.68 38.09 14.91
N LEU A 177 2.35 39.02 15.59
CA LEU A 177 3.08 38.72 16.84
C LEU A 177 2.18 38.89 18.08
N GLY A 178 1.08 39.64 17.95
CA GLY A 178 0.19 40.02 19.04
C GLY A 178 -1.23 39.48 18.95
N MET A 179 -2.21 40.29 19.34
CA MET A 179 -3.64 39.96 19.22
C MET A 179 -4.28 40.56 17.97
N GLY A 180 -3.59 41.48 17.28
CA GLY A 180 -4.09 42.16 16.10
C GLY A 180 -4.00 41.29 14.86
N ASP A 181 -5.01 41.41 14.00
CA ASP A 181 -5.10 40.66 12.75
C ASP A 181 -4.26 41.32 11.65
N VAL A 182 -3.76 40.53 10.70
CA VAL A 182 -3.21 41.02 9.43
C VAL A 182 -4.17 40.65 8.31
N LEU A 183 -4.80 41.64 7.70
CA LEU A 183 -5.78 41.48 6.63
C LEU A 183 -5.22 42.00 5.30
N LEU A 184 -5.01 41.10 4.35
CA LEU A 184 -4.45 41.35 3.02
C LEU A 184 -5.53 41.09 1.96
N LEU A 185 -6.04 42.13 1.30
CA LEU A 185 -7.11 41.98 0.32
C LEU A 185 -6.61 41.64 -1.10
N GLY A 186 -5.34 41.94 -1.40
CA GLY A 186 -4.69 41.61 -2.67
C GLY A 186 -3.95 40.27 -2.67
N ASN A 187 -3.10 40.09 -3.69
CA ASN A 187 -2.20 38.94 -3.77
C ASN A 187 -0.92 39.18 -2.97
N VAL A 188 -0.29 38.09 -2.54
CA VAL A 188 1.06 38.10 -1.96
C VAL A 188 2.00 37.37 -2.92
N THR A 189 3.09 38.03 -3.31
CA THR A 189 4.14 37.44 -4.14
C THR A 189 5.50 37.75 -3.56
N GLU A 190 6.18 36.72 -3.06
CA GLU A 190 7.52 36.82 -2.48
C GLU A 190 8.48 36.02 -3.36
N SER A 191 9.52 36.67 -3.86
CA SER A 191 10.51 36.09 -4.79
C SER A 191 11.92 36.41 -4.32
N LEU A 192 12.56 35.48 -3.62
CA LEU A 192 13.94 35.57 -3.16
C LEU A 192 14.85 34.73 -4.06
N LYS A 193 15.80 35.37 -4.75
CA LYS A 193 16.76 34.68 -5.60
C LYS A 193 18.16 34.99 -5.11
N GLN A 194 19.03 34.01 -4.92
CA GLN A 194 20.42 34.25 -4.54
C GLN A 194 21.37 33.29 -5.26
N ALA A 195 22.39 33.82 -5.93
CA ALA A 195 23.29 33.01 -6.75
C ALA A 195 24.40 32.29 -5.96
N LYS A 196 24.71 32.73 -4.73
CA LYS A 196 25.80 32.20 -3.90
C LYS A 196 25.26 31.51 -2.63
N SER A 197 26.04 31.51 -1.55
CA SER A 197 25.63 31.02 -0.23
C SER A 197 24.66 32.00 0.46
N GLY A 198 23.98 31.59 1.52
CA GLY A 198 22.96 32.39 2.22
C GLY A 198 21.64 31.62 2.26
N ALA A 199 20.89 31.73 3.36
CA ALA A 199 19.57 31.13 3.44
C ALA A 199 18.53 32.03 2.76
N GLN A 200 17.48 31.47 2.16
CA GLN A 200 16.33 32.20 1.65
C GLN A 200 15.08 31.70 2.38
N THR A 201 14.36 32.60 3.04
CA THR A 201 13.16 32.27 3.81
C THR A 201 12.02 33.20 3.41
N ASN A 202 10.94 32.66 2.84
CA ASN A 202 9.62 33.32 2.83
C ASN A 202 8.78 32.72 3.95
N ARG A 203 8.08 33.56 4.71
CA ARG A 203 7.30 33.11 5.87
C ARG A 203 6.02 33.91 6.07
N VAL A 204 4.90 33.22 6.18
CA VAL A 204 3.62 33.75 6.68
C VAL A 204 3.30 33.08 8.01
N ALA A 205 3.31 33.83 9.12
CA ALA A 205 3.23 33.22 10.46
C ALA A 205 2.38 33.96 11.50
N THR A 206 1.61 33.22 12.29
CA THR A 206 1.00 33.74 13.54
C THR A 206 1.78 33.23 14.75
N TYR A 207 2.20 34.14 15.64
CA TYR A 207 2.84 33.78 16.91
C TYR A 207 1.96 34.13 18.13
N GLY A 208 0.94 34.97 17.92
CA GLY A 208 -0.04 35.35 18.93
C GLY A 208 -1.43 34.76 18.66
N SER A 209 -2.46 35.49 19.09
CA SER A 209 -3.87 35.10 18.87
C SER A 209 -4.51 35.79 17.67
N GLY A 210 -3.81 36.76 17.06
CA GLY A 210 -4.26 37.45 15.85
C GLY A 210 -4.27 36.53 14.63
N GLN A 211 -5.18 36.79 13.70
CA GLN A 211 -5.37 36.02 12.49
C GLN A 211 -4.60 36.63 11.32
N ILE A 212 -4.22 35.81 10.33
CA ILE A 212 -3.80 36.29 9.02
C ILE A 212 -4.85 35.90 7.98
N VAL A 213 -5.33 36.88 7.20
CA VAL A 213 -6.32 36.66 6.14
C VAL A 213 -5.79 37.22 4.82
N ILE A 214 -5.62 36.36 3.81
CA ILE A 214 -5.23 36.71 2.45
C ILE A 214 -6.40 36.42 1.52
N ALA A 215 -7.02 37.46 0.96
CA ALA A 215 -8.14 37.30 0.03
C ALA A 215 -7.71 36.91 -1.39
N GLY A 216 -6.46 37.19 -1.77
CA GLY A 216 -5.86 36.80 -3.04
C GLY A 216 -5.11 35.47 -3.01
N ALA A 217 -4.23 35.29 -4.00
CA ALA A 217 -3.28 34.19 -4.08
C ALA A 217 -2.02 34.48 -3.26
N LEU A 218 -1.35 33.42 -2.79
CA LEU A 218 -0.03 33.48 -2.18
C LEU A 218 0.98 32.72 -3.06
N VAL A 219 2.05 33.40 -3.47
CA VAL A 219 3.14 32.82 -4.25
C VAL A 219 4.46 33.10 -3.53
N GLU A 220 5.09 32.04 -3.03
CA GLU A 220 6.42 32.07 -2.42
C GLU A 220 7.39 31.36 -3.37
N PHE A 221 8.36 32.11 -3.88
CA PHE A 221 9.41 31.60 -4.74
C PHE A 221 10.76 31.89 -4.11
N SER A 222 11.53 30.84 -3.88
CA SER A 222 12.90 30.94 -3.38
C SER A 222 13.83 30.11 -4.25
N SER A 223 14.94 30.71 -4.70
CA SER A 223 15.98 29.99 -5.43
C SER A 223 17.37 30.41 -4.97
N GLY A 224 18.23 29.45 -4.63
CA GLY A 224 19.52 29.70 -3.98
C GLY A 224 20.73 29.05 -4.65
N GLY A 225 21.93 29.46 -4.24
CA GLY A 225 23.17 28.74 -4.52
C GLY A 225 23.36 27.59 -3.52
N THR A 226 24.04 27.84 -2.40
CA THR A 226 24.46 26.77 -1.46
C THR A 226 23.88 26.86 -0.05
N GLY A 227 23.02 27.82 0.29
CA GLY A 227 22.36 27.87 1.61
C GLY A 227 20.95 27.27 1.58
N MET A 228 20.25 27.23 2.71
CA MET A 228 18.90 26.63 2.79
C MET A 228 17.85 27.49 2.08
N VAL A 229 16.86 26.84 1.46
CA VAL A 229 15.67 27.49 0.90
C VAL A 229 14.44 27.02 1.66
N THR A 230 13.66 27.95 2.19
CA THR A 230 12.48 27.68 2.99
C THR A 230 11.32 28.59 2.58
N ASN A 231 10.13 28.03 2.41
CA ASN A 231 8.87 28.75 2.25
C ASN A 231 7.88 28.19 3.27
N GLU A 232 7.27 29.04 4.09
CA GLU A 232 6.60 28.63 5.33
C GLU A 232 5.25 29.32 5.54
N ILE A 233 4.21 28.55 5.84
CA ILE A 233 2.93 29.05 6.36
C ILE A 233 2.68 28.37 7.71
N VAL A 234 2.78 29.10 8.82
CA VAL A 234 2.86 28.47 10.15
C VAL A 234 1.98 29.17 11.19
N THR A 235 1.22 28.40 11.97
CA THR A 235 0.53 28.91 13.18
C THR A 235 1.24 28.40 14.44
N ASP A 236 2.08 29.25 15.04
CA ASP A 236 2.77 28.98 16.32
C ASP A 236 1.96 29.45 17.54
N GLY A 237 0.85 30.17 17.31
CA GLY A 237 -0.12 30.59 18.32
C GLY A 237 -1.55 30.11 18.03
N THR A 238 -2.52 30.63 18.79
CA THR A 238 -3.96 30.34 18.61
C THR A 238 -4.59 31.07 17.42
N GLY A 239 -3.85 32.01 16.83
CA GLY A 239 -4.21 32.69 15.60
C GLY A 239 -4.22 31.77 14.39
N GLY A 240 -5.27 31.82 13.57
CA GLY A 240 -5.40 31.04 12.34
C GLY A 240 -4.92 31.81 11.10
N ILE A 241 -4.72 31.07 10.01
CA ILE A 241 -4.34 31.59 8.69
C ILE A 241 -5.43 31.20 7.69
N ARG A 242 -5.96 32.18 6.95
CA ARG A 242 -6.98 31.95 5.91
C ARG A 242 -6.53 32.56 4.59
N ILE A 243 -6.44 31.73 3.55
CA ILE A 243 -6.06 32.13 2.19
C ILE A 243 -7.17 31.72 1.23
N ALA A 244 -7.82 32.70 0.58
CA ALA A 244 -8.95 32.43 -0.31
C ALA A 244 -8.51 31.98 -1.72
N GLY A 245 -7.36 32.47 -2.19
CA GLY A 245 -6.78 32.08 -3.48
C GLY A 245 -5.88 30.84 -3.41
N PRO A 246 -5.27 30.45 -4.55
CA PRO A 246 -4.31 29.36 -4.58
C PRO A 246 -3.01 29.74 -3.85
N VAL A 247 -2.36 28.73 -3.27
CA VAL A 247 -1.05 28.85 -2.63
C VAL A 247 -0.03 28.10 -3.48
N THR A 248 1.06 28.75 -3.86
CA THR A 248 2.18 28.13 -4.59
C THR A 248 3.48 28.41 -3.87
N GLN A 249 4.13 27.37 -3.35
CA GLN A 249 5.47 27.43 -2.77
C GLN A 249 6.44 26.73 -3.72
N THR A 250 7.49 27.43 -4.15
CA THR A 250 8.53 26.89 -5.04
C THR A 250 9.90 27.16 -4.45
N GLY A 251 10.64 26.10 -4.14
CA GLY A 251 12.02 26.14 -3.68
C GLY A 251 12.96 25.46 -4.68
N ILE A 252 14.09 26.10 -4.98
CA ILE A 252 15.10 25.58 -5.91
C ILE A 252 16.51 25.81 -5.35
N LEU A 253 17.32 24.77 -5.16
CA LEU A 253 18.66 24.89 -4.58
C LEU A 253 19.72 24.03 -5.28
N ASN A 254 21.01 24.31 -5.03
CA ASN A 254 22.09 23.48 -5.56
C ASN A 254 22.77 22.53 -4.54
N SER A 255 22.72 22.73 -3.21
CA SER A 255 23.57 21.92 -2.31
C SER A 255 23.14 21.64 -0.86
N GLN A 256 22.04 22.19 -0.33
CA GLN A 256 21.64 21.94 1.08
C GLN A 256 20.22 21.39 1.20
N GLN A 257 19.28 22.14 1.78
CA GLN A 257 17.91 21.71 2.01
C GLN A 257 16.96 22.70 1.33
N THR A 258 15.95 22.17 0.66
CA THR A 258 14.83 22.96 0.14
C THR A 258 13.56 22.46 0.81
N ARG A 259 12.86 23.35 1.52
CA ARG A 259 11.67 23.01 2.27
C ARG A 259 10.52 23.94 1.94
N ASN A 260 9.36 23.37 1.64
CA ASN A 260 8.08 24.07 1.63
C ASN A 260 7.24 23.50 2.77
N LEU A 261 6.73 24.35 3.65
CA LEU A 261 6.04 23.93 4.86
C LEU A 261 4.71 24.68 5.02
N VAL A 262 3.67 23.93 5.35
CA VAL A 262 2.43 24.45 5.94
C VAL A 262 2.22 23.73 7.26
N GLN A 263 2.13 24.44 8.39
CA GLN A 263 2.10 23.80 9.71
C GLN A 263 1.19 24.50 10.71
N ALA A 264 0.29 23.75 11.35
CA ALA A 264 -0.37 24.17 12.58
C ALA A 264 0.37 23.56 13.79
N SER A 265 1.04 24.39 14.60
CA SER A 265 1.98 23.91 15.64
C SER A 265 1.29 23.45 16.93
N GLU A 266 1.95 22.57 17.69
CA GLU A 266 1.52 22.20 19.05
C GLU A 266 1.84 23.29 20.08
N PRO A 267 1.08 23.38 21.20
CA PRO A 267 -0.12 22.59 21.55
C PRO A 267 -1.44 23.26 21.16
N GLN A 268 -1.42 24.44 20.54
CA GLN A 268 -2.60 25.31 20.34
C GLN A 268 -2.67 25.94 18.95
N GLY A 269 -2.07 25.33 17.93
CA GLY A 269 -2.08 25.84 16.56
C GLY A 269 -3.50 26.16 16.10
N GLY A 270 -3.70 27.39 15.62
CA GLY A 270 -4.95 27.82 15.01
C GLY A 270 -5.15 27.24 13.62
N ASP A 271 -6.40 27.29 13.13
CA ASP A 271 -6.78 26.71 11.83
C ASP A 271 -5.98 27.30 10.66
N ILE A 272 -5.61 26.45 9.71
CA ILE A 272 -5.09 26.85 8.40
C ILE A 272 -6.11 26.48 7.33
N VAL A 273 -6.68 27.49 6.68
CA VAL A 273 -7.68 27.30 5.61
C VAL A 273 -7.16 27.87 4.30
N ILE A 274 -6.91 27.01 3.32
CA ILE A 274 -6.58 27.36 1.94
C ILE A 274 -7.78 26.96 1.08
N ALA A 275 -8.59 27.94 0.65
CA ALA A 275 -9.86 27.66 -0.02
C ALA A 275 -9.70 27.08 -1.44
N ALA A 276 -8.55 27.28 -2.06
CA ALA A 276 -8.20 26.76 -3.38
C ALA A 276 -7.05 25.74 -3.29
N THR A 277 -6.34 25.51 -4.39
CA THR A 277 -5.26 24.50 -4.45
C THR A 277 -4.00 24.95 -3.71
N LEU A 278 -3.38 24.04 -2.95
CA LEU A 278 -2.02 24.17 -2.43
C LEU A 278 -1.06 23.40 -3.35
N THR A 279 -0.06 24.11 -3.90
CA THR A 279 0.99 23.52 -4.74
C THR A 279 2.36 23.78 -4.09
N GLN A 280 3.07 22.71 -3.75
CA GLN A 280 4.45 22.78 -3.23
C GLN A 280 5.40 22.10 -4.21
N ARG A 281 6.49 22.80 -4.58
CA ARG A 281 7.52 22.29 -5.48
C ARG A 281 8.89 22.55 -4.86
N ALA A 282 9.61 21.49 -4.54
CA ALA A 282 10.97 21.56 -4.02
C ALA A 282 11.90 20.83 -4.98
N SER A 283 12.99 21.49 -5.39
CA SER A 283 14.02 20.86 -6.23
C SER A 283 15.42 21.22 -5.77
N ASN A 284 16.33 20.24 -5.78
CA ASN A 284 17.69 20.46 -5.33
C ASN A 284 18.70 19.61 -6.12
N LEU A 285 19.83 20.21 -6.51
CA LEU A 285 20.91 19.45 -7.15
C LEU A 285 21.64 18.53 -6.18
N ALA A 286 21.78 18.91 -4.89
CA ALA A 286 22.39 18.07 -3.85
C ALA A 286 21.80 18.34 -2.45
N GLY A 287 21.49 17.27 -1.71
CA GLY A 287 20.90 17.34 -0.37
C GLY A 287 19.41 16.99 -0.31
N SER A 288 18.67 17.48 0.68
CA SER A 288 17.27 17.08 0.93
C SER A 288 16.28 18.05 0.28
N VAL A 289 15.17 17.51 -0.21
CA VAL A 289 13.99 18.28 -0.65
C VAL A 289 12.74 17.77 0.05
N GLU A 290 12.00 18.70 0.65
CA GLU A 290 10.88 18.41 1.54
C GLU A 290 9.70 19.32 1.18
N ASN A 291 8.52 18.72 1.04
CA ASN A 291 7.24 19.42 1.01
C ASN A 291 6.38 18.86 2.13
N ASP A 292 6.04 19.69 3.11
CA ASP A 292 5.41 19.28 4.34
C ASP A 292 4.06 20.01 4.52
N VAL A 293 3.04 19.27 4.93
CA VAL A 293 1.79 19.80 5.49
C VAL A 293 1.52 19.09 6.81
N LEU A 294 1.70 19.79 7.93
CA LEU A 294 1.70 19.20 9.27
C LEU A 294 0.61 19.85 10.14
N ASP A 295 -0.37 19.06 10.55
CA ASP A 295 -1.28 19.46 11.62
C ASP A 295 -0.82 18.83 12.92
N LEU A 296 -0.05 19.55 13.73
CA LEU A 296 0.41 19.05 15.02
C LEU A 296 -0.53 19.54 16.15
N GLY A 297 -1.16 20.69 15.96
CA GLY A 297 -2.00 21.36 16.95
C GLY A 297 -3.46 20.88 17.01
N THR A 298 -4.32 21.66 17.65
CA THR A 298 -5.76 21.33 17.77
C THR A 298 -6.62 21.90 16.64
N GLY A 299 -6.06 22.81 15.83
CA GLY A 299 -6.76 23.50 14.74
C GLY A 299 -6.90 22.64 13.49
N ASP A 300 -7.80 23.04 12.60
CA ASP A 300 -8.06 22.31 11.36
C ASP A 300 -7.06 22.71 10.26
N ILE A 301 -6.66 21.78 9.40
CA ILE A 301 -6.01 22.09 8.11
C ILE A 301 -6.96 21.74 6.98
N ILE A 302 -7.48 22.76 6.30
CA ILE A 302 -8.45 22.61 5.21
C ILE A 302 -7.84 23.15 3.92
N VAL A 303 -7.63 22.27 2.94
CA VAL A 303 -7.10 22.60 1.61
C VAL A 303 -8.14 22.32 0.53
N GLY A 304 -8.42 23.28 -0.34
CA GLY A 304 -9.08 23.02 -1.60
C GLY A 304 -10.60 23.10 -1.64
N GLY A 305 -11.27 23.67 -0.64
CA GLY A 305 -12.72 23.96 -0.71
C GLY A 305 -13.54 22.85 -1.41
N ALA A 306 -14.39 23.22 -2.38
CA ALA A 306 -15.11 22.24 -3.20
C ALA A 306 -14.36 21.76 -4.46
N ALA A 307 -13.33 22.47 -4.94
CA ALA A 307 -12.73 22.24 -6.27
C ALA A 307 -11.19 22.16 -6.29
N GLY A 308 -10.50 22.61 -5.25
CA GLY A 308 -9.05 22.53 -5.13
C GLY A 308 -8.56 21.18 -4.60
N GLY A 309 -7.24 21.06 -4.46
CA GLY A 309 -6.56 19.86 -3.95
C GLY A 309 -5.16 20.20 -3.44
N LEU A 310 -4.40 19.16 -3.11
CA LEU A 310 -3.02 19.26 -2.64
C LEU A 310 -2.08 18.63 -3.65
N VAL A 311 -1.11 19.39 -4.15
CA VAL A 311 -0.10 18.91 -5.11
C VAL A 311 1.30 19.17 -4.55
N GLN A 312 2.06 18.10 -4.33
CA GLN A 312 3.45 18.17 -3.85
C GLN A 312 4.39 17.49 -4.85
N SER A 313 5.49 18.15 -5.18
CA SER A 313 6.54 17.62 -6.07
C SER A 313 7.91 17.88 -5.45
N ALA A 314 8.62 16.81 -5.10
CA ALA A 314 9.95 16.85 -4.49
C ALA A 314 10.95 16.18 -5.46
N THR A 315 12.01 16.88 -5.88
CA THR A 315 13.02 16.34 -6.81
C THR A 315 14.44 16.63 -6.35
N CYS A 316 15.20 15.59 -6.01
CA CYS A 316 16.63 15.65 -5.74
C CYS A 316 17.41 14.97 -6.86
N TYR A 317 18.40 15.66 -7.43
CA TYR A 317 19.22 15.13 -8.52
C TYR A 317 20.51 14.41 -8.05
N ASP A 318 20.82 14.46 -6.75
CA ASP A 318 22.01 13.83 -6.18
C ASP A 318 21.74 12.38 -5.75
N SER A 319 22.78 11.56 -5.95
CA SER A 319 22.92 10.19 -5.46
C SER A 319 22.75 10.01 -3.95
N SER A 320 22.97 11.07 -3.13
CA SER A 320 22.90 10.99 -1.67
C SER A 320 21.72 11.71 -1.03
N GLY A 321 20.89 12.40 -1.82
CA GLY A 321 19.82 13.26 -1.31
C GLY A 321 18.47 12.56 -1.13
N PHE A 322 17.57 13.17 -0.38
CA PHE A 322 16.21 12.65 -0.12
C PHE A 322 15.17 13.50 -0.83
N ALA A 323 14.11 12.88 -1.37
CA ALA A 323 12.93 13.59 -1.84
C ALA A 323 11.69 13.15 -1.08
N VAL A 324 11.13 14.06 -0.28
CA VAL A 324 10.06 13.78 0.67
C VAL A 324 8.86 14.70 0.42
N ASN A 325 7.68 14.10 0.32
CA ASN A 325 6.39 14.77 0.43
C ASN A 325 5.68 14.18 1.64
N LEU A 326 5.41 14.99 2.65
CA LEU A 326 4.78 14.58 3.90
C LEU A 326 3.49 15.37 4.13
N VAL A 327 2.44 14.64 4.48
CA VAL A 327 1.20 15.19 4.99
C VAL A 327 0.90 14.40 6.26
N GLN A 328 0.86 15.05 7.41
CA GLN A 328 0.74 14.36 8.69
C GLN A 328 -0.18 15.11 9.66
N GLY A 329 -1.10 14.39 10.29
CA GLY A 329 -1.77 14.80 11.52
C GLY A 329 -0.99 14.24 12.70
N GLY A 330 -0.45 15.09 13.55
CA GLY A 330 0.38 14.72 14.70
C GLY A 330 -0.41 14.02 15.80
N TYR A 331 0.31 13.43 16.75
CA TYR A 331 -0.28 12.61 17.82
C TYR A 331 -1.29 13.38 18.70
N HIS A 332 -1.09 14.69 18.84
CA HIS A 332 -1.99 15.56 19.59
C HIS A 332 -3.07 16.21 18.72
N ALA A 333 -3.09 15.94 17.41
CA ALA A 333 -4.01 16.57 16.50
C ALA A 333 -5.45 16.13 16.75
N THR A 334 -6.30 17.10 17.08
CA THR A 334 -7.74 16.90 17.23
C THR A 334 -8.55 17.55 16.12
N GLY A 335 -7.92 18.41 15.32
CA GLY A 335 -8.54 19.11 14.20
C GLY A 335 -8.87 18.18 13.04
N GLU A 336 -9.73 18.65 12.15
CA GLU A 336 -10.01 18.00 10.88
C GLU A 336 -8.92 18.36 9.85
N PHE A 337 -8.38 17.34 9.18
CA PHE A 337 -7.65 17.55 7.93
C PHE A 337 -8.56 17.24 6.76
N ARG A 338 -8.77 18.22 5.88
CA ARG A 338 -9.67 18.07 4.74
C ARG A 338 -9.06 18.53 3.43
N VAL A 339 -9.20 17.69 2.40
CA VAL A 339 -8.81 18.02 1.03
C VAL A 339 -10.02 18.00 0.09
N GLY A 340 -10.09 19.01 -0.79
CA GLY A 340 -11.13 19.18 -1.79
C GLY A 340 -11.14 18.12 -2.89
N THR A 341 -12.00 18.31 -3.90
CA THR A 341 -12.30 17.28 -4.92
C THR A 341 -11.20 17.02 -5.95
N SER A 342 -10.11 17.80 -5.98
CA SER A 342 -8.96 17.51 -6.84
C SER A 342 -8.00 16.47 -6.21
N GLY A 343 -8.21 16.11 -4.95
CA GLY A 343 -7.45 15.07 -4.24
C GLY A 343 -6.03 15.46 -3.86
N ILE A 344 -5.27 14.48 -3.39
CA ILE A 344 -3.86 14.61 -3.01
C ILE A 344 -2.99 13.96 -4.10
N GLN A 345 -2.01 14.71 -4.61
CA GLN A 345 -1.04 14.23 -5.60
C GLN A 345 0.37 14.51 -5.10
N GLN A 346 1.12 13.45 -4.81
CA GLN A 346 2.51 13.52 -4.36
C GLN A 346 3.43 12.84 -5.38
N THR A 347 4.48 13.54 -5.80
CA THR A 347 5.52 13.01 -6.68
C THR A 347 6.89 13.24 -6.05
N ALA A 348 7.61 12.15 -5.79
CA ALA A 348 9.00 12.20 -5.30
C ALA A 348 9.95 11.66 -6.37
N ASN A 349 11.13 12.26 -6.49
CA ASN A 349 12.17 11.80 -7.40
C ASN A 349 13.55 12.00 -6.75
N SER A 350 14.25 10.91 -6.45
CA SER A 350 15.61 10.90 -5.90
C SER A 350 16.30 9.57 -6.15
N SER A 351 17.62 9.57 -6.31
CA SER A 351 18.43 8.35 -6.39
C SER A 351 18.64 7.61 -5.07
N LEU A 352 18.47 8.23 -3.90
CA LEU A 352 18.63 7.53 -2.63
C LEU A 352 17.29 7.07 -2.06
N LEU A 353 16.45 8.02 -1.63
CA LEU A 353 15.14 7.73 -1.09
C LEU A 353 14.07 8.71 -1.58
N GLU A 354 12.97 8.12 -2.03
CA GLU A 354 11.73 8.78 -2.44
C GLU A 354 10.64 8.45 -1.43
N MET A 355 10.01 9.45 -0.85
CA MET A 355 8.96 9.26 0.14
C MET A 355 7.75 10.13 -0.18
N ASN A 356 6.59 9.49 -0.29
CA ASN A 356 5.29 10.13 -0.27
C ASN A 356 4.52 9.56 0.91
N CYS A 357 4.26 10.38 1.92
CA CYS A 357 3.64 9.96 3.17
C CYS A 357 2.38 10.77 3.46
N LEU A 358 1.34 10.06 3.90
CA LEU A 358 0.05 10.59 4.29
C LEU A 358 -0.41 9.85 5.56
N GLU A 359 -0.21 10.43 6.72
CA GLU A 359 -0.38 9.75 8.01
C GLU A 359 -1.28 10.55 8.97
N ASN A 360 -2.28 9.89 9.56
CA ASN A 360 -3.08 10.47 10.64
C ASN A 360 -2.74 9.79 11.97
N ASP A 361 -1.92 10.44 12.78
CA ASP A 361 -1.59 10.03 14.16
C ASP A 361 -2.48 10.71 15.21
N GLY A 362 -3.36 11.63 14.79
CA GLY A 362 -4.22 12.41 15.67
C GLY A 362 -5.60 11.78 15.90
N ALA A 363 -6.31 12.23 16.91
CA ALA A 363 -7.74 11.89 17.07
C ALA A 363 -8.64 12.59 16.04
N GLY A 364 -8.10 13.60 15.35
CA GLY A 364 -8.72 14.35 14.28
C GLY A 364 -9.25 13.51 13.12
N ALA A 365 -10.37 13.91 12.54
CA ALA A 365 -10.91 13.26 11.34
C ALA A 365 -10.12 13.70 10.10
N TRP A 366 -9.87 12.77 9.20
CA TRP A 366 -9.25 13.03 7.90
C TRP A 366 -10.23 12.72 6.78
N SER A 367 -10.41 13.66 5.87
CA SER A 367 -11.26 13.47 4.69
C SER A 367 -10.63 14.01 3.41
N ASP A 368 -10.48 13.14 2.41
CA ASP A 368 -10.24 13.54 1.02
C ASP A 368 -11.49 13.18 0.22
N ALA A 369 -12.07 14.13 -0.50
CA ALA A 369 -13.25 13.87 -1.33
C ALA A 369 -12.93 13.04 -2.60
N SER A 370 -11.66 12.83 -2.94
CA SER A 370 -11.24 12.41 -4.28
C SER A 370 -10.20 11.27 -4.27
N LEU A 371 -9.29 11.28 -5.25
CA LEU A 371 -8.24 10.31 -5.50
C LEU A 371 -6.94 10.76 -4.81
N ILE A 372 -6.32 9.85 -4.08
CA ILE A 372 -4.94 10.01 -3.62
C ILE A 372 -4.01 9.33 -4.62
N ARG A 373 -3.06 10.07 -5.17
CA ARG A 373 -2.03 9.58 -6.08
C ARG A 373 -0.64 9.83 -5.51
N GLN A 374 0.11 8.76 -5.27
CA GLN A 374 1.51 8.81 -4.87
C GLN A 374 2.38 8.15 -5.95
N ALA A 375 3.38 8.87 -6.45
CA ALA A 375 4.27 8.39 -7.47
C ALA A 375 5.74 8.62 -7.08
N GLY A 376 6.57 7.60 -7.23
CA GLY A 376 8.02 7.75 -7.31
C GLY A 376 8.50 7.49 -8.73
N LEU A 377 9.37 8.36 -9.23
CA LEU A 377 9.77 8.39 -10.65
C LEU A 377 11.24 8.00 -10.88
N GLY A 378 12.04 7.84 -9.83
CA GLY A 378 13.47 7.62 -9.95
C GLY A 378 13.80 6.22 -10.42
N GLN A 379 14.33 6.12 -11.65
CA GLN A 379 14.82 4.84 -12.15
C GLN A 379 16.03 4.28 -11.38
N ASN A 380 16.69 5.14 -10.61
CA ASN A 380 17.91 4.82 -9.89
C ASN A 380 17.76 4.93 -8.38
N SER A 381 16.54 5.07 -7.86
CA SER A 381 16.30 5.13 -6.40
C SER A 381 16.77 3.84 -5.75
N GLN A 382 17.37 3.92 -4.56
CA GLN A 382 17.58 2.74 -3.73
C GLN A 382 16.26 2.39 -3.03
N ARG A 383 15.53 3.37 -2.51
CA ARG A 383 14.30 3.12 -1.73
C ARG A 383 13.17 4.06 -2.15
N LEU A 384 11.98 3.51 -2.33
CA LEU A 384 10.77 4.26 -2.59
C LEU A 384 9.70 3.81 -1.58
N LEU A 385 9.12 4.78 -0.87
CA LEU A 385 8.05 4.56 0.10
C LEU A 385 6.83 5.42 -0.27
N ASN A 386 5.73 4.78 -0.64
CA ASN A 386 4.42 5.39 -0.72
C ASN A 386 3.60 4.87 0.47
N PHE A 387 3.29 5.74 1.42
CA PHE A 387 2.61 5.35 2.66
C PHE A 387 1.34 6.17 2.86
N ILE A 388 0.25 5.46 3.19
CA ILE A 388 -1.00 6.05 3.66
C ILE A 388 -1.41 5.27 4.91
N GLY A 389 -1.58 5.94 6.05
CA GLY A 389 -1.89 5.24 7.29
C GLY A 389 -2.66 6.01 8.36
N ILE A 390 -3.22 5.25 9.30
CA ILE A 390 -3.80 5.74 10.56
C ILE A 390 -2.97 5.17 11.73
N GLY A 391 -2.33 6.04 12.51
CA GLY A 391 -1.61 5.71 13.73
C GLY A 391 -2.48 5.67 14.99
N SER A 392 -3.71 6.15 14.92
CA SER A 392 -4.48 6.61 16.09
C SER A 392 -5.98 6.28 16.05
N MET A 393 -6.82 7.10 16.71
CA MET A 393 -8.28 6.92 16.81
C MET A 393 -9.07 7.67 15.72
N GLY A 394 -8.45 8.60 14.99
CA GLY A 394 -9.11 9.43 13.98
C GLY A 394 -9.64 8.60 12.81
N ALA A 395 -10.84 8.93 12.32
CA ALA A 395 -11.35 8.32 11.08
C ALA A 395 -10.65 8.93 9.86
N PHE A 396 -10.30 8.12 8.88
CA PHE A 396 -9.71 8.55 7.62
C PHE A 396 -10.59 8.06 6.46
N THR A 397 -11.22 9.01 5.75
CA THR A 397 -12.06 8.71 4.58
C THR A 397 -11.44 9.24 3.30
N ILE A 398 -11.36 8.37 2.29
CA ILE A 398 -10.90 8.67 0.93
C ILE A 398 -12.10 8.44 0.00
N GLY A 399 -12.64 9.53 -0.54
CA GLY A 399 -13.93 9.57 -1.21
C GLY A 399 -13.99 8.71 -2.46
N THR A 400 -12.87 8.56 -3.18
CA THR A 400 -12.81 7.70 -4.38
C THR A 400 -11.79 6.58 -4.24
N SER A 401 -10.49 6.84 -4.39
CA SER A 401 -9.52 5.78 -4.69
C SER A 401 -8.11 6.12 -4.25
N VAL A 402 -7.26 5.10 -4.17
CA VAL A 402 -5.83 5.20 -3.87
C VAL A 402 -5.04 4.61 -5.01
N SER A 403 -4.10 5.37 -5.57
CA SER A 403 -3.17 4.92 -6.61
C SER A 403 -1.73 5.17 -6.15
N GLN A 404 -1.00 4.10 -5.84
CA GLN A 404 0.42 4.16 -5.50
C GLN A 404 1.22 3.49 -6.63
N SER A 405 2.17 4.21 -7.20
CA SER A 405 3.06 3.67 -8.23
C SER A 405 4.51 3.98 -7.89
N GLY A 406 5.38 3.00 -8.06
CA GLY A 406 6.80 3.20 -7.82
C GLY A 406 7.68 2.33 -8.69
N TYR A 407 8.79 2.92 -9.11
CA TYR A 407 9.91 2.22 -9.72
C TYR A 407 11.16 2.52 -8.90
N SER A 408 11.94 1.50 -8.57
CA SER A 408 13.21 1.65 -7.82
C SER A 408 14.21 0.60 -8.26
N SER A 409 15.50 0.90 -8.16
CA SER A 409 16.56 -0.07 -8.47
C SER A 409 16.73 -1.14 -7.38
N GLU A 410 16.33 -0.86 -6.13
CA GLU A 410 16.48 -1.80 -5.02
C GLU A 410 15.18 -2.12 -4.29
N TYR A 411 14.47 -1.13 -3.74
CA TYR A 411 13.29 -1.36 -2.89
C TYR A 411 12.13 -0.41 -3.20
N VAL A 412 10.92 -0.96 -3.38
CA VAL A 412 9.65 -0.22 -3.49
C VAL A 412 8.70 -0.75 -2.43
N ASN A 413 8.12 0.14 -1.62
CA ASN A 413 7.08 -0.19 -0.66
C ASN A 413 5.88 0.73 -0.85
N ASN A 414 4.76 0.14 -1.30
CA ASN A 414 3.46 0.78 -1.35
C ASN A 414 2.61 0.24 -0.20
N SER A 415 2.18 1.11 0.71
CA SER A 415 1.47 0.73 1.93
C SER A 415 0.20 1.54 2.12
N LEU A 416 -0.91 0.83 2.38
CA LEU A 416 -2.16 1.38 2.92
C LEU A 416 -2.49 0.63 4.22
N VAL A 417 -2.39 1.30 5.37
CA VAL A 417 -2.29 0.60 6.66
C VAL A 417 -3.13 1.25 7.76
N ILE A 418 -3.84 0.46 8.57
CA ILE A 418 -4.20 0.85 9.94
C ILE A 418 -3.14 0.28 10.88
N CYS A 419 -2.37 1.13 11.54
CA CYS A 419 -1.22 0.75 12.35
C CYS A 419 -1.62 0.01 13.63
N GLY A 420 -0.66 -0.71 14.23
CA GLY A 420 -0.89 -1.40 15.49
C GLY A 420 -1.26 -0.44 16.62
N GLY A 421 -2.34 -0.73 17.35
CA GLY A 421 -2.84 0.14 18.43
C GLY A 421 -3.87 1.19 17.97
N ALA A 422 -3.95 1.47 16.66
CA ALA A 422 -4.97 2.37 16.11
C ALA A 422 -6.38 1.77 16.25
N SER A 423 -7.37 2.64 16.46
CA SER A 423 -8.80 2.28 16.52
C SER A 423 -9.64 3.03 15.48
N GLY A 424 -9.05 4.00 14.78
CA GLY A 424 -9.67 4.73 13.69
C GLY A 424 -10.07 3.82 12.52
N ASN A 425 -11.12 4.22 11.80
CA ASN A 425 -11.56 3.53 10.59
C ASN A 425 -10.92 4.18 9.36
N LEU A 426 -10.45 3.35 8.43
CA LEU A 426 -9.97 3.77 7.11
C LEU A 426 -10.97 3.32 6.04
N SER A 427 -11.52 4.26 5.26
CA SER A 427 -12.48 3.95 4.20
C SER A 427 -12.01 4.48 2.85
N VAL A 428 -11.98 3.63 1.84
CA VAL A 428 -11.70 3.98 0.43
C VAL A 428 -12.96 3.70 -0.39
N GLY A 429 -13.54 4.74 -0.99
CA GLY A 429 -14.85 4.68 -1.64
C GLY A 429 -14.99 3.66 -2.77
N THR A 430 -13.92 3.43 -3.54
CA THR A 430 -13.90 2.51 -4.69
C THR A 430 -12.73 1.54 -4.65
N TRP A 431 -11.51 1.95 -5.01
CA TRP A 431 -10.42 0.99 -5.22
C TRP A 431 -9.08 1.44 -4.67
N VAL A 432 -8.21 0.46 -4.44
CA VAL A 432 -6.79 0.63 -4.09
C VAL A 432 -5.97 -0.06 -5.18
N ALA A 433 -5.10 0.68 -5.86
CA ALA A 433 -4.19 0.15 -6.87
C ALA A 433 -2.74 0.46 -6.47
N GLN A 434 -1.93 -0.58 -6.34
CA GLN A 434 -0.51 -0.49 -6.02
C GLN A 434 0.29 -1.12 -7.16
N THR A 435 1.22 -0.38 -7.75
CA THR A 435 2.12 -0.88 -8.79
C THR A 435 3.57 -0.65 -8.38
N SER A 436 4.35 -1.71 -8.32
CA SER A 436 5.77 -1.68 -7.96
C SER A 436 6.60 -2.35 -9.05
N ALA A 437 7.75 -1.74 -9.38
CA ALA A 437 8.73 -2.29 -10.32
C ALA A 437 10.15 -2.06 -9.81
N GLY A 438 11.04 -3.05 -9.92
CA GLY A 438 12.36 -3.00 -9.28
C GLY A 438 12.86 -4.35 -8.78
N ARG A 439 13.65 -4.37 -7.70
CA ARG A 439 14.27 -5.60 -7.15
C ARG A 439 13.57 -6.17 -5.92
N ASN A 440 13.17 -5.36 -4.95
CA ASN A 440 12.46 -5.81 -3.75
C ASN A 440 11.16 -5.03 -3.68
N LEU A 441 10.03 -5.71 -3.89
CA LEU A 441 8.77 -5.08 -4.23
C LEU A 441 7.67 -5.47 -3.26
N ASP A 442 7.26 -4.51 -2.46
CA ASP A 442 6.34 -4.69 -1.38
C ASP A 442 5.07 -3.88 -1.64
N ASN A 443 3.93 -4.56 -1.75
CA ASN A 443 2.61 -3.95 -1.83
C ASN A 443 1.77 -4.46 -0.66
N TYR A 444 1.39 -3.57 0.25
CA TYR A 444 0.64 -3.90 1.46
C TYR A 444 -0.69 -3.16 1.52
N VAL A 445 -1.77 -3.90 1.76
CA VAL A 445 -3.01 -3.35 2.33
C VAL A 445 -3.29 -4.10 3.63
N SER A 446 -3.15 -3.43 4.77
CA SER A 446 -3.22 -4.13 6.05
C SER A 446 -3.99 -3.40 7.15
N ASN A 447 -4.55 -4.20 8.07
CA ASN A 447 -5.16 -3.70 9.29
C ASN A 447 -4.53 -4.39 10.51
N SER A 448 -3.62 -3.69 11.17
CA SER A 448 -2.96 -4.12 12.40
C SER A 448 -3.64 -3.56 13.66
N GLY A 449 -4.62 -2.66 13.51
CA GLY A 449 -5.36 -2.04 14.59
C GLY A 449 -6.66 -2.76 14.96
N SER A 450 -7.52 -2.05 15.67
CA SER A 450 -8.86 -2.49 16.09
C SER A 450 -10.00 -1.89 15.24
N GLY A 451 -9.71 -0.86 14.45
CA GLY A 451 -10.67 -0.23 13.54
C GLY A 451 -11.01 -1.08 12.30
N ALA A 452 -11.80 -0.54 11.39
CA ALA A 452 -12.14 -1.18 10.12
C ALA A 452 -11.43 -0.49 8.94
N LEU A 453 -10.77 -1.29 8.10
CA LEU A 453 -10.29 -0.89 6.77
C LEU A 453 -11.33 -1.37 5.75
N THR A 454 -11.96 -0.45 5.01
CA THR A 454 -12.98 -0.77 4.00
C THR A 454 -12.55 -0.26 2.63
N VAL A 455 -12.62 -1.11 1.62
CA VAL A 455 -12.40 -0.76 0.20
C VAL A 455 -13.67 -1.10 -0.59
N GLY A 456 -14.35 -0.07 -1.11
CA GLY A 456 -15.72 -0.21 -1.62
C GLY A 456 -15.90 -1.16 -2.82
N ALA A 457 -14.88 -1.35 -3.64
CA ALA A 457 -14.92 -2.18 -4.85
C ALA A 457 -13.83 -3.26 -4.87
N TYR A 458 -12.55 -2.91 -5.01
CA TYR A 458 -11.45 -3.89 -5.13
C TYR A 458 -10.08 -3.37 -4.69
N ILE A 459 -9.19 -4.32 -4.38
CA ILE A 459 -7.75 -4.08 -4.21
C ILE A 459 -7.02 -4.71 -5.40
N ALA A 460 -6.14 -3.96 -6.04
CA ALA A 460 -5.28 -4.44 -7.13
C ALA A 460 -3.80 -4.16 -6.80
N GLN A 461 -3.00 -5.21 -6.70
CA GLN A 461 -1.56 -5.13 -6.48
C GLN A 461 -0.84 -5.72 -7.68
N LYS A 462 0.12 -4.98 -8.23
CA LYS A 462 0.94 -5.41 -9.36
C LYS A 462 2.42 -5.24 -9.01
N SER A 463 3.16 -6.34 -9.06
CA SER A 463 4.62 -6.34 -8.92
C SER A 463 5.28 -6.78 -10.24
N GLN A 464 6.31 -6.05 -10.65
CA GLN A 464 7.14 -6.38 -11.80
C GLN A 464 8.61 -6.40 -11.38
N ALA A 465 9.08 -7.55 -10.91
CA ALA A 465 10.46 -7.72 -10.47
C ALA A 465 11.44 -7.89 -11.64
N MET A 466 12.55 -7.16 -11.54
CA MET A 466 13.75 -7.31 -12.38
C MET A 466 14.85 -8.12 -11.68
N GLY A 467 14.54 -8.69 -10.50
CA GLY A 467 15.43 -9.40 -9.57
C GLY A 467 14.79 -9.42 -8.18
N GLY A 468 15.42 -10.09 -7.20
CA GLY A 468 15.05 -10.01 -5.77
C GLY A 468 13.72 -10.66 -5.38
N HIS A 469 12.94 -10.06 -4.48
CA HIS A 469 11.66 -10.63 -3.99
C HIS A 469 10.47 -9.73 -4.30
N THR A 470 9.29 -10.34 -4.42
CA THR A 470 8.01 -9.63 -4.54
C THR A 470 7.05 -10.11 -3.45
N ASP A 471 6.50 -9.18 -2.67
CA ASP A 471 5.52 -9.45 -1.63
C ASP A 471 4.27 -8.60 -1.92
N ASN A 472 3.22 -9.25 -2.43
CA ASN A 472 1.87 -8.67 -2.49
C ASN A 472 1.05 -9.22 -1.33
N GLU A 473 0.74 -8.41 -0.34
CA GLU A 473 -0.02 -8.86 0.82
C GLU A 473 -1.27 -8.01 1.11
N VAL A 474 -2.36 -8.72 1.43
CA VAL A 474 -3.59 -8.14 1.99
C VAL A 474 -3.92 -8.88 3.28
N TYR A 475 -3.85 -8.21 4.43
CA TYR A 475 -3.96 -8.93 5.69
C TYR A 475 -4.55 -8.16 6.88
N THR A 476 -4.98 -8.90 7.90
CA THR A 476 -5.26 -8.36 9.24
C THR A 476 -4.28 -8.93 10.26
N ALA A 477 -3.71 -8.09 11.11
CA ALA A 477 -2.85 -8.51 12.22
C ALA A 477 -3.43 -8.12 13.60
N GLY A 478 -4.37 -7.17 13.65
CA GLY A 478 -5.04 -6.75 14.87
C GLY A 478 -6.37 -7.47 15.11
N THR A 479 -7.27 -6.82 15.85
CA THR A 479 -8.65 -7.26 16.11
C THR A 479 -9.66 -6.66 15.12
N GLY A 480 -9.22 -5.68 14.34
CA GLY A 480 -10.03 -4.96 13.36
C GLY A 480 -10.51 -5.80 12.18
N SER A 481 -11.23 -5.17 11.25
CA SER A 481 -11.69 -5.83 10.02
C SER A 481 -11.09 -5.22 8.77
N LEU A 482 -10.88 -6.05 7.75
CA LEU A 482 -10.54 -5.62 6.39
C LEU A 482 -11.66 -6.11 5.46
N ASN A 483 -12.43 -5.19 4.90
CA ASN A 483 -13.60 -5.49 4.07
C ASN A 483 -13.38 -4.96 2.66
N VAL A 484 -13.51 -5.82 1.65
CA VAL A 484 -13.36 -5.48 0.23
C VAL A 484 -14.66 -5.75 -0.52
N GLY A 485 -15.03 -4.83 -1.39
CA GLY A 485 -16.21 -4.94 -2.25
C GLY A 485 -16.21 -6.11 -3.22
N SER A 486 -17.16 -6.05 -4.15
CA SER A 486 -17.48 -7.14 -5.08
C SER A 486 -16.45 -7.36 -6.18
N GLY A 487 -15.56 -6.40 -6.41
CA GLY A 487 -14.46 -6.55 -7.37
C GLY A 487 -13.34 -7.46 -6.86
N GLY A 488 -13.24 -7.68 -5.56
CA GLY A 488 -12.33 -8.68 -4.98
C GLY A 488 -10.91 -8.17 -4.69
N ILE A 489 -9.99 -9.11 -4.53
CA ILE A 489 -8.56 -8.86 -4.34
C ILE A 489 -7.83 -9.42 -5.56
N LEU A 490 -7.12 -8.57 -6.29
CA LEU A 490 -6.39 -8.93 -7.50
C LEU A 490 -4.89 -8.73 -7.25
N MET A 491 -4.11 -9.79 -7.33
CA MET A 491 -2.65 -9.75 -7.24
C MET A 491 -2.08 -10.22 -8.57
N THR A 492 -1.22 -9.41 -9.19
CA THR A 492 -0.48 -9.78 -10.39
C THR A 492 1.01 -9.67 -10.10
N ASP A 493 1.74 -10.74 -10.34
CA ASP A 493 3.17 -10.78 -10.16
C ASP A 493 3.86 -11.28 -11.42
N SER A 494 4.99 -10.66 -11.73
CA SER A 494 5.81 -11.02 -12.87
C SER A 494 7.27 -10.78 -12.52
N ASN A 495 8.04 -11.87 -12.43
CA ASN A 495 9.45 -11.85 -12.12
C ASN A 495 10.23 -12.50 -13.27
N ALA A 496 11.13 -11.74 -13.88
CA ALA A 496 11.97 -12.23 -14.97
C ALA A 496 13.21 -13.00 -14.49
N VAL A 497 13.47 -13.04 -13.18
CA VAL A 497 14.68 -13.58 -12.57
C VAL A 497 14.32 -14.50 -11.40
N ALA A 498 15.20 -15.46 -11.08
CA ALA A 498 15.05 -16.28 -9.88
C ALA A 498 15.02 -15.38 -8.61
N GLY A 499 13.91 -15.45 -7.88
CA GLY A 499 13.59 -14.57 -6.78
C GLY A 499 12.37 -15.05 -6.01
N GLY A 500 12.38 -14.95 -4.68
CA GLY A 500 11.25 -15.39 -3.86
C GLY A 500 10.04 -14.50 -4.10
N ASN A 501 8.92 -15.09 -4.54
CA ASN A 501 7.71 -14.33 -4.86
C ASN A 501 6.58 -14.82 -3.95
N ALA A 502 5.94 -13.92 -3.21
CA ALA A 502 4.83 -14.24 -2.31
C ALA A 502 3.61 -13.36 -2.60
N ASN A 503 2.48 -14.01 -2.85
CA ASN A 503 1.16 -13.37 -2.92
C ASN A 503 0.31 -13.92 -1.79
N SER A 504 -0.04 -13.09 -0.81
CA SER A 504 -0.61 -13.57 0.46
C SER A 504 -1.86 -12.81 0.87
N VAL A 505 -2.98 -13.52 1.05
CA VAL A 505 -4.18 -13.00 1.72
C VAL A 505 -4.35 -13.71 3.06
N TYR A 506 -4.23 -13.00 4.18
CA TYR A 506 -4.17 -13.70 5.46
C TYR A 506 -4.68 -12.93 6.70
N THR A 507 -4.91 -13.66 7.78
CA THR A 507 -5.11 -13.12 9.12
C THR A 507 -4.01 -13.63 10.05
N ARG A 508 -3.35 -12.75 10.81
CA ARG A 508 -2.39 -13.11 11.88
C ARG A 508 -2.97 -12.82 13.27
N GLY A 509 -3.94 -11.92 13.37
CA GLY A 509 -4.64 -11.54 14.60
C GLY A 509 -6.02 -12.15 14.74
N ALA A 510 -6.84 -11.58 15.63
CA ALA A 510 -8.25 -11.96 15.80
C ALA A 510 -9.19 -11.29 14.77
N GLY A 511 -8.66 -10.38 13.96
CA GLY A 511 -9.40 -9.59 12.99
C GLY A 511 -9.97 -10.38 11.81
N LYS A 512 -11.01 -9.85 11.18
CA LYS A 512 -11.70 -10.51 10.07
C LYS A 512 -11.28 -9.93 8.73
N LEU A 513 -10.99 -10.78 7.75
CA LEU A 513 -10.81 -10.37 6.36
C LEU A 513 -11.99 -10.88 5.54
N THR A 514 -12.75 -9.97 4.92
CA THR A 514 -13.84 -10.34 4.01
C THR A 514 -13.71 -9.68 2.67
N THR A 515 -14.08 -10.41 1.63
CA THR A 515 -14.38 -9.84 0.32
C THR A 515 -15.67 -10.45 -0.23
N THR A 516 -16.52 -9.64 -0.85
CA THR A 516 -17.69 -10.16 -1.58
C THR A 516 -17.33 -10.58 -3.01
N GLY A 517 -16.11 -10.26 -3.47
CA GLY A 517 -15.54 -10.70 -4.74
C GLY A 517 -14.64 -11.93 -4.60
N VAL A 518 -13.95 -12.25 -5.69
CA VAL A 518 -12.97 -13.36 -5.77
C VAL A 518 -11.58 -12.86 -5.41
N ILE A 519 -10.79 -13.69 -4.71
CA ILE A 519 -9.35 -13.50 -4.59
C ILE A 519 -8.71 -14.07 -5.85
N ARG A 520 -8.18 -13.21 -6.73
CA ARG A 520 -7.50 -13.61 -7.97
C ARG A 520 -6.01 -13.32 -7.86
N ILE A 521 -5.20 -14.34 -8.07
CA ILE A 521 -3.74 -14.23 -8.11
C ILE A 521 -3.27 -14.72 -9.48
N THR A 522 -2.47 -13.90 -10.17
CA THR A 522 -1.89 -14.24 -11.48
C THR A 522 -0.39 -14.06 -11.39
N THR A 523 0.37 -15.13 -11.62
CA THR A 523 1.84 -15.09 -11.59
C THR A 523 2.41 -15.55 -12.92
N SER A 524 3.47 -14.88 -13.37
CA SER A 524 4.21 -15.21 -14.60
C SER A 524 5.71 -15.10 -14.31
N ASN A 525 6.26 -16.11 -13.65
CA ASN A 525 7.60 -16.06 -13.06
C ASN A 525 8.55 -17.04 -13.75
N VAL A 526 9.63 -16.51 -14.33
CA VAL A 526 10.66 -17.30 -15.03
C VAL A 526 11.91 -17.35 -14.15
N GLY A 527 12.49 -18.52 -13.92
CA GLY A 527 13.70 -18.66 -13.12
C GLY A 527 14.14 -20.10 -12.93
N ASP A 528 15.34 -20.28 -12.38
CA ASP A 528 15.91 -21.60 -12.08
C ASP A 528 15.13 -22.29 -10.95
N GLN A 529 14.96 -23.61 -11.08
CA GLN A 529 14.17 -24.47 -10.19
C GLN A 529 14.77 -24.61 -8.77
N SER A 530 16.00 -24.13 -8.56
CA SER A 530 16.84 -24.57 -7.44
C SER A 530 16.74 -23.75 -6.14
N SER A 531 16.11 -22.57 -6.12
CA SER A 531 16.17 -21.71 -4.90
C SER A 531 15.01 -20.74 -4.65
N ALA A 532 14.08 -20.54 -5.59
CA ALA A 532 13.02 -19.56 -5.45
C ALA A 532 11.66 -20.13 -5.88
N ALA A 533 10.79 -20.38 -4.89
CA ALA A 533 9.41 -20.79 -5.15
C ALA A 533 8.49 -19.57 -5.21
N THR A 534 7.55 -19.56 -6.16
CA THR A 534 6.41 -18.64 -6.14
C THR A 534 5.33 -19.20 -5.23
N VAL A 535 5.04 -18.50 -4.14
CA VAL A 535 4.09 -18.92 -3.11
C VAL A 535 2.83 -18.05 -3.17
N ASN A 536 1.70 -18.66 -3.48
CA ASN A 536 0.40 -18.04 -3.46
C ASN A 536 -0.40 -18.63 -2.30
N VAL A 537 -0.75 -17.82 -1.30
CA VAL A 537 -1.35 -18.33 -0.08
C VAL A 537 -2.56 -17.53 0.40
N VAL A 538 -3.64 -18.24 0.73
CA VAL A 538 -4.75 -17.74 1.52
C VAL A 538 -4.73 -18.47 2.86
N LYS A 539 -4.47 -17.78 3.97
CA LYS A 539 -4.28 -18.46 5.27
C LYS A 539 -4.79 -17.72 6.50
N THR A 540 -5.24 -18.46 7.51
CA THR A 540 -5.35 -17.96 8.88
C THR A 540 -4.13 -18.41 9.68
N GLY A 541 -3.58 -17.53 10.50
CA GLY A 541 -2.37 -17.80 11.28
C GLY A 541 -2.58 -18.94 12.29
N LYS A 542 -1.49 -19.61 12.68
CA LYS A 542 -1.52 -20.77 13.61
C LYS A 542 -2.07 -20.45 15.00
N ASN A 543 -2.04 -19.19 15.40
CA ASN A 543 -2.58 -18.69 16.67
C ASN A 543 -3.63 -17.59 16.46
N ALA A 544 -4.07 -17.38 15.22
CA ALA A 544 -4.97 -16.31 14.83
C ALA A 544 -6.42 -16.77 14.98
N LEU A 545 -7.24 -16.01 15.71
CA LEU A 545 -8.69 -16.24 15.78
C LEU A 545 -9.46 -15.58 14.61
N GLY A 546 -8.75 -14.85 13.75
CA GLY A 546 -9.31 -14.09 12.65
C GLY A 546 -9.77 -14.95 11.47
N THR A 547 -10.97 -14.71 10.96
CA THR A 547 -11.57 -15.48 9.85
C THR A 547 -11.33 -14.84 8.49
N ILE A 548 -11.34 -15.68 7.44
CA ILE A 548 -11.34 -15.23 6.04
C ILE A 548 -12.63 -15.66 5.36
N ALA A 549 -13.29 -14.75 4.65
CA ALA A 549 -14.43 -15.06 3.79
C ALA A 549 -14.29 -14.39 2.40
N ALA A 550 -14.46 -15.15 1.32
CA ALA A 550 -14.43 -14.65 -0.06
C ALA A 550 -15.48 -15.34 -0.93
N ALA A 551 -15.82 -14.76 -2.10
CA ALA A 551 -16.70 -15.45 -3.06
C ALA A 551 -16.05 -16.71 -3.65
N GLY A 552 -14.72 -16.73 -3.73
CA GLY A 552 -13.89 -17.84 -4.17
C GLY A 552 -12.43 -17.42 -4.35
N ILE A 553 -11.60 -18.35 -4.81
CA ILE A 553 -10.17 -18.15 -5.11
C ILE A 553 -9.92 -18.58 -6.55
N VAL A 554 -9.16 -17.79 -7.31
CA VAL A 554 -8.65 -18.13 -8.63
C VAL A 554 -7.15 -17.87 -8.64
N ILE A 555 -6.33 -18.89 -8.85
CA ILE A 555 -4.88 -18.74 -9.00
C ILE A 555 -4.48 -19.26 -10.38
N VAL A 556 -3.80 -18.42 -11.15
CA VAL A 556 -3.26 -18.75 -12.46
C VAL A 556 -1.75 -18.52 -12.41
N ASN A 557 -0.98 -19.59 -12.55
CA ASN A 557 0.47 -19.52 -12.54
C ASN A 557 1.04 -19.95 -13.88
N GLN A 558 2.08 -19.23 -14.31
CA GLN A 558 2.85 -19.54 -15.50
C GLN A 558 4.35 -19.41 -15.18
N GLY A 559 5.14 -20.34 -15.71
CA GLY A 559 6.61 -20.26 -15.72
C GLY A 559 7.29 -21.44 -15.03
N ASP A 560 8.61 -21.50 -15.14
CA ASP A 560 9.40 -22.73 -14.86
C ASP A 560 9.90 -22.86 -13.42
N GLN A 561 9.55 -21.91 -12.54
CA GLN A 561 9.89 -21.96 -11.12
C GLN A 561 9.01 -22.95 -10.36
N ASP A 562 9.46 -23.40 -9.19
CA ASP A 562 8.60 -24.13 -8.26
C ASP A 562 7.43 -23.25 -7.80
N LEU A 563 6.22 -23.80 -7.84
CA LEU A 563 4.97 -23.12 -7.55
C LEU A 563 4.29 -23.76 -6.32
N ALA A 564 3.79 -22.94 -5.41
CA ALA A 564 3.01 -23.42 -4.27
C ALA A 564 1.71 -22.60 -4.10
N ASN A 565 0.58 -23.24 -4.35
CA ASN A 565 -0.76 -22.70 -4.11
C ASN A 565 -1.32 -23.30 -2.83
N ARG A 566 -1.64 -22.46 -1.85
CA ARG A 566 -2.01 -22.92 -0.50
C ARG A 566 -3.27 -22.23 0.02
N LEU A 567 -4.20 -23.02 0.55
CA LEU A 567 -5.35 -22.59 1.32
C LEU A 567 -5.25 -23.22 2.73
N VAL A 568 -4.85 -22.44 3.72
CA VAL A 568 -4.46 -22.98 5.04
C VAL A 568 -5.26 -22.35 6.17
N ALA A 569 -6.18 -23.10 6.76
CA ALA A 569 -6.89 -22.69 7.97
C ALA A 569 -6.10 -23.13 9.22
N GLY A 570 -5.34 -22.23 9.83
CA GLY A 570 -4.41 -22.52 10.93
C GLY A 570 -5.05 -22.55 12.32
N ALA A 571 -5.82 -21.53 12.71
CA ALA A 571 -6.54 -21.51 13.99
C ALA A 571 -7.95 -20.92 13.88
N ALA A 572 -8.34 -20.47 12.69
CA ALA A 572 -9.65 -19.91 12.45
C ALA A 572 -10.22 -20.37 11.10
N PRO A 573 -11.56 -20.45 10.98
CA PRO A 573 -12.22 -20.88 9.76
C PRO A 573 -11.89 -20.05 8.52
N ILE A 574 -11.89 -20.72 7.36
CA ILE A 574 -11.90 -20.08 6.04
C ILE A 574 -13.17 -20.47 5.29
N GLN A 575 -13.86 -19.49 4.71
CA GLN A 575 -15.11 -19.68 3.97
C GLN A 575 -15.00 -19.15 2.54
N MET A 576 -15.22 -20.02 1.56
CA MET A 576 -15.28 -19.70 0.14
C MET A 576 -16.70 -19.88 -0.37
N GLY A 577 -17.19 -18.89 -1.12
CA GLY A 577 -18.52 -18.90 -1.73
C GLY A 577 -18.65 -19.86 -2.92
N LYS A 578 -19.72 -19.66 -3.70
CA LYS A 578 -20.08 -20.52 -4.83
C LYS A 578 -19.10 -20.47 -6.01
N ALA A 579 -18.23 -19.46 -6.09
CA ALA A 579 -17.21 -19.43 -7.13
C ALA A 579 -16.13 -20.50 -6.90
N GLY A 580 -16.04 -21.05 -5.68
CA GLY A 580 -15.16 -22.19 -5.37
C GLY A 580 -13.68 -21.80 -5.33
N VAL A 581 -12.84 -22.80 -5.61
CA VAL A 581 -11.39 -22.64 -5.71
C VAL A 581 -10.95 -23.17 -7.08
N VAL A 582 -10.29 -22.33 -7.86
CA VAL A 582 -9.75 -22.69 -9.18
C VAL A 582 -8.26 -22.43 -9.19
N TRP A 583 -7.47 -23.46 -9.49
CA TRP A 583 -6.02 -23.37 -9.66
C TRP A 583 -5.64 -23.85 -11.05
N THR A 584 -4.89 -23.05 -11.78
CA THR A 584 -4.31 -23.41 -13.07
C THR A 584 -2.81 -23.15 -13.03
N SER A 585 -2.01 -24.18 -13.25
CA SER A 585 -0.55 -24.09 -13.24
C SER A 585 0.02 -24.60 -14.56
N THR A 586 1.03 -23.91 -15.10
CA THR A 586 1.77 -24.32 -16.30
C THR A 586 3.26 -24.02 -16.12
N GLY A 587 4.14 -24.85 -16.68
CA GLY A 587 5.59 -24.66 -16.63
C GLY A 587 6.35 -25.91 -16.19
N ALA A 588 7.68 -25.83 -16.18
CA ALA A 588 8.53 -26.99 -15.88
C ALA A 588 8.84 -27.22 -14.39
N GLY A 589 8.53 -26.27 -13.50
CA GLY A 589 8.80 -26.36 -12.07
C GLY A 589 7.88 -27.33 -11.33
N SER A 590 8.20 -27.64 -10.06
CA SER A 590 7.35 -28.45 -9.20
C SER A 590 6.10 -27.68 -8.79
N HIS A 591 4.92 -28.28 -8.90
CA HIS A 591 3.64 -27.65 -8.61
C HIS A 591 3.01 -28.26 -7.35
N VAL A 592 2.84 -27.45 -6.31
CA VAL A 592 2.23 -27.86 -5.05
C VAL A 592 0.88 -27.17 -4.88
N HIS A 593 -0.17 -27.97 -4.71
CA HIS A 593 -1.53 -27.53 -4.44
C HIS A 593 -1.97 -28.07 -3.09
N GLU A 594 -2.26 -27.19 -2.13
CA GLU A 594 -2.52 -27.60 -0.75
C GLU A 594 -3.76 -26.91 -0.17
N ILE A 595 -4.72 -27.70 0.33
CA ILE A 595 -5.78 -27.26 1.23
C ILE A 595 -5.59 -27.98 2.55
N THR A 596 -5.28 -27.23 3.60
CA THR A 596 -5.08 -27.81 4.94
C THR A 596 -5.91 -27.05 5.96
N SER A 597 -6.55 -27.78 6.87
CA SER A 597 -7.20 -27.23 8.06
C SER A 597 -6.55 -27.77 9.32
N SER A 598 -6.60 -26.98 10.39
CA SER A 598 -6.06 -27.30 11.70
C SER A 598 -7.17 -27.32 12.77
N VAL A 599 -6.85 -27.71 14.01
CA VAL A 599 -7.82 -27.84 15.11
C VAL A 599 -8.72 -26.60 15.23
N ASN A 600 -10.04 -26.81 15.22
CA ASN A 600 -11.09 -25.77 15.23
C ASN A 600 -11.05 -24.74 14.08
N ALA A 601 -10.37 -25.05 12.98
CA ALA A 601 -10.21 -24.17 11.83
C ALA A 601 -10.75 -24.83 10.54
N PRO A 602 -12.06 -25.07 10.42
CA PRO A 602 -12.63 -25.72 9.24
C PRO A 602 -12.45 -24.87 7.97
N VAL A 603 -12.35 -25.55 6.83
CA VAL A 603 -12.41 -24.92 5.50
C VAL A 603 -13.74 -25.30 4.86
N VAL A 604 -14.52 -24.29 4.47
CA VAL A 604 -15.81 -24.49 3.78
C VAL A 604 -15.74 -23.87 2.39
N ILE A 605 -15.90 -24.67 1.36
CA ILE A 605 -15.98 -24.24 -0.04
C ILE A 605 -17.39 -24.53 -0.53
N GLN A 606 -18.24 -23.51 -0.70
CA GLN A 606 -19.61 -23.73 -1.16
C GLN A 606 -19.69 -24.18 -2.63
N GLY A 607 -18.69 -23.80 -3.45
CA GLY A 607 -18.52 -24.24 -4.83
C GLY A 607 -17.65 -25.49 -5.00
N SER A 608 -17.02 -25.62 -6.16
CA SER A 608 -16.10 -26.72 -6.50
C SER A 608 -14.64 -26.37 -6.20
N LEU A 609 -13.79 -27.38 -6.05
CA LEU A 609 -12.34 -27.29 -6.22
C LEU A 609 -11.98 -27.78 -7.62
N ASN A 610 -11.36 -26.93 -8.45
CA ASN A 610 -10.87 -27.31 -9.78
C ASN A 610 -9.39 -26.99 -9.88
N VAL A 611 -8.57 -28.02 -10.08
CA VAL A 611 -7.13 -27.93 -10.23
C VAL A 611 -6.76 -28.47 -11.60
N GLN A 612 -6.27 -27.59 -12.47
CA GLN A 612 -5.73 -27.92 -13.78
C GLN A 612 -4.23 -27.70 -13.73
N ASP A 613 -3.52 -28.79 -13.59
CA ASP A 613 -2.08 -28.80 -13.72
C ASP A 613 -1.71 -29.20 -15.16
N MET A 614 -1.05 -28.30 -15.86
CA MET A 614 -0.53 -28.54 -17.21
C MET A 614 1.00 -28.35 -17.22
N GLY A 615 1.62 -28.53 -16.07
CA GLY A 615 3.07 -28.50 -15.91
C GLY A 615 3.77 -29.74 -16.47
N MET A 616 5.09 -29.65 -16.51
CA MET A 616 6.00 -30.76 -16.81
C MET A 616 6.78 -31.23 -15.58
N GLY A 617 6.73 -30.46 -14.48
CA GLY A 617 7.39 -30.82 -13.23
C GLY A 617 6.59 -31.79 -12.37
N HIS A 618 7.11 -32.13 -11.19
CA HIS A 618 6.36 -32.92 -10.21
C HIS A 618 5.14 -32.15 -9.71
N SER A 619 3.98 -32.80 -9.72
CA SER A 619 2.72 -32.17 -9.33
C SER A 619 2.16 -32.80 -8.07
N SER A 620 1.60 -32.01 -7.17
CA SER A 620 1.00 -32.55 -5.96
C SER A 620 -0.29 -31.83 -5.60
N LEU A 621 -1.29 -32.61 -5.18
CA LEU A 621 -2.53 -32.11 -4.61
C LEU A 621 -2.70 -32.72 -3.21
N SER A 622 -2.78 -31.88 -2.20
CA SER A 622 -2.97 -32.28 -0.81
C SER A 622 -4.20 -31.58 -0.24
N VAL A 623 -5.25 -32.34 0.08
CA VAL A 623 -6.45 -31.87 0.79
C VAL A 623 -6.52 -32.61 2.13
N ILE A 624 -6.09 -31.95 3.20
CA ILE A 624 -5.88 -32.60 4.49
C ILE A 624 -6.59 -31.87 5.62
N ALA A 625 -7.52 -32.55 6.27
CA ALA A 625 -8.23 -32.04 7.43
C ALA A 625 -7.52 -32.40 8.75
N ASN A 626 -6.49 -31.63 9.13
CA ASN A 626 -5.58 -31.95 10.24
C ASN A 626 -6.03 -31.38 11.59
N GLY A 627 -7.05 -31.95 12.23
CA GLY A 627 -7.38 -31.57 13.61
C GLY A 627 -8.81 -31.89 14.04
N ASP A 628 -9.07 -31.87 15.35
CA ASP A 628 -10.45 -31.91 15.85
C ASP A 628 -11.23 -30.69 15.38
N ASN A 629 -12.47 -30.91 14.93
CA ASN A 629 -13.35 -29.89 14.35
C ASN A 629 -12.70 -29.10 13.18
N ALA A 630 -11.80 -29.75 12.45
CA ALA A 630 -11.07 -29.18 11.32
C ALA A 630 -11.64 -29.66 9.97
N GLY A 631 -12.91 -30.03 9.88
CA GLY A 631 -13.47 -30.57 8.63
C GLY A 631 -13.22 -29.67 7.41
N ILE A 632 -12.97 -30.29 6.26
CA ILE A 632 -12.95 -29.63 4.96
C ILE A 632 -14.22 -30.04 4.21
N SER A 633 -15.05 -29.08 3.82
CA SER A 633 -16.28 -29.36 3.07
C SER A 633 -16.32 -28.64 1.73
N MET A 634 -16.76 -29.35 0.69
CA MET A 634 -16.93 -28.85 -0.67
C MET A 634 -18.38 -29.08 -1.10
N GLY A 635 -19.12 -28.00 -1.36
CA GLY A 635 -20.51 -28.05 -1.81
C GLY A 635 -20.66 -28.47 -3.28
N GLY A 636 -19.60 -28.29 -4.08
CA GLY A 636 -19.49 -28.76 -5.45
C GLY A 636 -18.57 -29.98 -5.59
N SER A 637 -17.98 -30.13 -6.78
CA SER A 637 -17.07 -31.23 -7.13
C SER A 637 -15.62 -30.92 -6.77
N LEU A 638 -14.79 -31.96 -6.62
CA LEU A 638 -13.33 -31.87 -6.70
C LEU A 638 -12.90 -32.43 -8.05
N ILE A 639 -12.20 -31.60 -8.84
CA ILE A 639 -11.63 -31.97 -10.13
C ILE A 639 -10.13 -31.68 -10.06
N TYR A 640 -9.31 -32.70 -10.28
CA TYR A 640 -7.88 -32.59 -10.47
C TYR A 640 -7.52 -33.22 -11.81
N SER A 641 -6.74 -32.51 -12.61
CA SER A 641 -6.18 -33.05 -13.84
C SER A 641 -4.72 -32.65 -13.98
N ASP A 642 -3.87 -33.65 -14.18
CA ASP A 642 -2.46 -33.53 -14.58
C ASP A 642 -2.21 -34.20 -15.93
N SER A 643 -3.27 -34.36 -16.73
CA SER A 643 -3.25 -35.17 -17.97
C SER A 643 -2.28 -34.70 -19.05
N MET A 644 -1.78 -33.47 -18.93
CA MET A 644 -0.80 -32.89 -19.88
C MET A 644 0.64 -33.12 -19.43
N ASN A 645 0.87 -33.53 -18.18
CA ASN A 645 2.20 -33.84 -17.67
C ASN A 645 2.65 -35.20 -18.18
N THR A 646 3.66 -35.20 -19.04
CA THR A 646 4.21 -36.41 -19.68
C THR A 646 5.60 -36.77 -19.18
N THR A 647 6.15 -35.93 -18.29
CA THR A 647 7.57 -35.95 -17.91
C THR A 647 7.80 -36.22 -16.43
N SER A 648 6.80 -36.00 -15.57
CA SER A 648 6.89 -36.26 -14.13
C SER A 648 5.55 -36.71 -13.55
N HIS A 649 5.57 -37.24 -12.33
CA HIS A 649 4.44 -37.90 -11.68
C HIS A 649 3.61 -36.91 -10.84
N CYS A 650 2.40 -37.36 -10.47
CA CYS A 650 1.56 -36.65 -9.49
C CYS A 650 1.48 -37.39 -8.14
N ASP A 651 1.51 -36.65 -7.01
CA ASP A 651 1.18 -37.13 -5.65
C ASP A 651 -0.11 -36.48 -5.14
N ILE A 652 -1.18 -37.26 -5.04
CA ILE A 652 -2.51 -36.82 -4.61
C ILE A 652 -2.82 -37.41 -3.24
N ARG A 653 -3.18 -36.56 -2.27
CA ARG A 653 -3.61 -36.97 -0.93
C ARG A 653 -4.88 -36.24 -0.54
N ILE A 654 -5.97 -36.97 -0.31
CA ILE A 654 -7.25 -36.40 0.13
C ILE A 654 -7.69 -37.17 1.37
N GLN A 655 -7.44 -36.62 2.55
CA GLN A 655 -7.60 -37.39 3.79
C GLN A 655 -8.06 -36.55 4.98
N GLY A 656 -8.81 -37.21 5.87
CA GLY A 656 -9.12 -36.68 7.20
C GLY A 656 -8.01 -36.97 8.22
N GLY A 657 -7.93 -36.14 9.25
CA GLY A 657 -6.92 -36.23 10.31
C GLY A 657 -7.10 -37.50 11.13
N SER A 658 -6.04 -38.31 11.20
CA SER A 658 -6.10 -39.73 11.54
C SER A 658 -6.28 -40.04 13.04
N VAL A 659 -6.28 -39.01 13.90
CA VAL A 659 -6.41 -39.08 15.37
C VAL A 659 -7.72 -38.44 15.86
N TYR A 660 -8.45 -37.75 14.97
CA TYR A 660 -9.47 -36.77 15.32
C TYR A 660 -10.85 -37.19 14.82
N GLN A 661 -11.90 -37.04 15.63
CA GLN A 661 -13.24 -37.59 15.32
C GLN A 661 -14.05 -36.71 14.37
N ASN A 662 -13.71 -35.42 14.24
CA ASN A 662 -14.47 -34.42 13.48
C ASN A 662 -13.62 -33.73 12.41
N SER A 663 -12.86 -34.53 11.65
CA SER A 663 -11.81 -34.07 10.74
C SER A 663 -11.98 -34.62 9.32
N ALA A 664 -13.21 -34.96 8.90
CA ALA A 664 -13.44 -35.55 7.58
C ALA A 664 -13.31 -34.53 6.44
N VAL A 665 -12.86 -35.00 5.28
CA VAL A 665 -13.04 -34.30 4.00
C VAL A 665 -14.37 -34.74 3.40
N THR A 666 -15.27 -33.80 3.14
CA THR A 666 -16.59 -34.07 2.56
C THR A 666 -16.75 -33.37 1.22
N ILE A 667 -17.08 -34.13 0.17
CA ILE A 667 -17.35 -33.64 -1.18
C ILE A 667 -18.81 -33.94 -1.51
N GLU A 668 -19.64 -32.91 -1.59
CA GLU A 668 -21.06 -33.04 -1.92
C GLU A 668 -21.28 -33.38 -3.42
N GLY A 669 -20.42 -32.85 -4.29
CA GLY A 669 -20.40 -33.16 -5.72
C GLY A 669 -19.56 -34.40 -6.06
N SER A 670 -19.06 -34.45 -7.29
CA SER A 670 -18.22 -35.55 -7.79
C SER A 670 -16.75 -35.41 -7.37
N LEU A 671 -16.03 -36.53 -7.36
CA LEU A 671 -14.57 -36.58 -7.30
C LEU A 671 -14.04 -37.04 -8.66
N THR A 672 -13.19 -36.25 -9.30
CA THR A 672 -12.56 -36.61 -10.58
C THR A 672 -11.06 -36.36 -10.49
N LEU A 673 -10.27 -37.41 -10.67
CA LEU A 673 -8.82 -37.39 -10.70
C LEU A 673 -8.36 -37.92 -12.06
N VAL A 674 -7.59 -37.13 -12.80
CA VAL A 674 -6.93 -37.55 -14.03
C VAL A 674 -5.42 -37.38 -13.82
N LEU A 675 -4.70 -38.49 -13.75
CA LEU A 675 -3.30 -38.55 -13.34
C LEU A 675 -2.35 -38.20 -14.51
N ALA A 676 -1.08 -37.98 -14.17
CA ALA A 676 -0.03 -37.65 -15.13
C ALA A 676 0.18 -38.77 -16.15
N GLN A 677 0.39 -38.41 -17.42
CA GLN A 677 0.63 -39.33 -18.54
C GLN A 677 2.12 -39.66 -18.67
N THR A 678 2.80 -39.96 -17.56
CA THR A 678 4.23 -40.23 -17.55
C THR A 678 4.59 -41.50 -18.31
N THR A 679 5.41 -41.36 -19.36
CA THR A 679 6.00 -42.52 -20.02
C THR A 679 7.26 -42.94 -19.25
N GLY A 680 7.08 -43.80 -18.26
CA GLY A 680 8.20 -44.32 -17.47
C GLY A 680 9.24 -45.02 -18.35
N THR A 681 10.54 -44.82 -18.09
CA THR A 681 11.60 -45.62 -18.71
C THR A 681 12.00 -46.78 -17.81
N VAL A 682 12.53 -47.88 -18.37
CA VAL A 682 12.93 -49.08 -17.59
C VAL A 682 13.96 -48.79 -16.47
N ALA A 683 14.62 -47.62 -16.49
CA ALA A 683 15.53 -47.16 -15.44
C ALA A 683 14.82 -46.64 -14.17
N ASP A 684 13.52 -46.32 -14.25
CA ASP A 684 12.75 -45.62 -13.21
C ASP A 684 12.09 -46.58 -12.19
N ARG A 685 12.76 -47.70 -11.86
CA ARG A 685 12.23 -48.82 -11.04
C ARG A 685 11.96 -48.52 -9.54
N ARG A 686 11.72 -47.28 -9.13
CA ARG A 686 11.43 -46.94 -7.72
C ARG A 686 10.29 -45.94 -7.64
N ALA A 687 9.59 -45.92 -6.51
CA ALA A 687 8.47 -45.05 -6.11
C ALA A 687 8.61 -43.53 -6.38
N ALA A 688 9.70 -43.06 -6.98
CA ALA A 688 9.97 -41.68 -7.33
C ALA A 688 9.38 -41.23 -8.69
N THR A 689 8.74 -42.11 -9.47
CA THR A 689 8.16 -41.77 -10.79
C THR A 689 6.75 -42.33 -11.01
N ALA A 690 6.20 -43.07 -10.05
CA ALA A 690 4.82 -43.54 -10.11
C ALA A 690 3.85 -42.44 -9.72
N ASN A 691 2.67 -42.41 -10.34
CA ASN A 691 1.58 -41.61 -9.82
C ASN A 691 1.14 -42.21 -8.49
N HIS A 692 0.99 -41.38 -7.47
CA HIS A 692 0.64 -41.82 -6.13
C HIS A 692 -0.65 -41.15 -5.68
N VAL A 693 -1.64 -41.94 -5.27
CA VAL A 693 -2.95 -41.46 -4.84
C VAL A 693 -3.31 -42.08 -3.50
N ILE A 694 -3.52 -41.25 -2.48
CA ILE A 694 -4.06 -41.65 -1.18
C ILE A 694 -5.41 -40.97 -0.96
N LEU A 695 -6.46 -41.76 -0.85
CA LEU A 695 -7.81 -41.31 -0.52
C LEU A 695 -8.22 -41.85 0.84
N GLY A 696 -8.42 -40.95 1.79
CA GLY A 696 -8.75 -41.24 3.19
C GLY A 696 -7.55 -41.58 4.07
N SER A 697 -7.80 -42.10 5.27
CA SER A 697 -6.84 -42.14 6.37
C SER A 697 -6.02 -43.43 6.40
N LEU A 698 -4.72 -43.30 6.65
CA LEU A 698 -3.80 -44.42 6.84
C LEU A 698 -3.90 -45.07 8.24
N THR A 699 -4.53 -44.41 9.21
CA THR A 699 -4.76 -44.97 10.55
C THR A 699 -6.24 -44.96 10.92
N HIS A 700 -6.67 -45.92 11.72
CA HIS A 700 -8.06 -46.07 12.13
C HIS A 700 -8.66 -44.80 12.76
N VAL A 701 -9.63 -44.18 12.08
CA VAL A 701 -10.55 -43.21 12.69
C VAL A 701 -11.94 -43.79 12.94
N ALA A 702 -12.64 -43.25 13.94
CA ALA A 702 -14.06 -43.50 14.13
C ALA A 702 -14.86 -42.85 12.98
N GLY A 703 -15.41 -43.67 12.07
CA GLY A 703 -16.14 -43.20 10.89
C GLY A 703 -15.28 -43.15 9.61
N PHE A 704 -15.66 -42.29 8.66
CA PHE A 704 -14.97 -42.12 7.38
C PHE A 704 -14.17 -40.82 7.36
N SER A 705 -12.93 -40.92 6.91
CA SER A 705 -12.01 -39.79 6.76
C SER A 705 -12.26 -38.99 5.47
N LEU A 706 -12.85 -39.65 4.46
CA LEU A 706 -13.28 -39.07 3.20
C LEU A 706 -14.71 -39.52 2.89
N VAL A 707 -15.59 -38.58 2.57
CA VAL A 707 -16.96 -38.85 2.11
C VAL A 707 -17.21 -38.13 0.80
N VAL A 708 -17.54 -38.89 -0.25
CA VAL A 708 -17.94 -38.35 -1.56
C VAL A 708 -19.39 -38.74 -1.83
N LYS A 709 -20.26 -37.74 -2.02
CA LYS A 709 -21.68 -37.96 -2.27
C LYS A 709 -22.03 -38.04 -3.75
N GLY A 710 -21.22 -37.46 -4.63
CA GLY A 710 -21.34 -37.59 -6.08
C GLY A 710 -20.67 -38.85 -6.63
N GLN A 711 -20.51 -38.88 -7.96
CA GLN A 711 -19.73 -39.92 -8.65
C GLN A 711 -18.24 -39.75 -8.40
N THR A 712 -17.51 -40.86 -8.35
CA THR A 712 -16.04 -40.87 -8.27
C THR A 712 -15.45 -41.42 -9.56
N MET A 713 -14.46 -40.74 -10.12
CA MET A 713 -13.70 -41.17 -11.28
C MET A 713 -12.20 -40.96 -11.04
N ILE A 714 -11.42 -42.02 -11.18
CA ILE A 714 -9.95 -41.98 -11.16
C ILE A 714 -9.48 -42.52 -12.52
N VAL A 715 -8.72 -41.72 -13.27
CA VAL A 715 -8.16 -42.08 -14.57
C VAL A 715 -6.64 -42.05 -14.45
N GLY A 716 -6.03 -43.22 -14.61
CA GLY A 716 -4.59 -43.46 -14.53
C GLY A 716 -3.79 -42.86 -15.67
N GLY A 717 -2.47 -42.88 -15.48
CA GLY A 717 -1.46 -42.40 -16.42
C GLY A 717 -1.01 -43.46 -17.42
N GLU A 718 -0.07 -43.08 -18.30
CA GLU A 718 0.66 -44.05 -19.13
C GLU A 718 1.73 -44.85 -18.34
N GLY A 719 2.05 -44.39 -17.14
CA GLY A 719 3.05 -44.96 -16.25
C GLY A 719 2.46 -45.88 -15.18
N GLN A 720 3.28 -46.21 -14.18
CA GLN A 720 2.80 -46.96 -13.02
C GLN A 720 1.91 -46.06 -12.15
N ASP A 721 0.73 -46.56 -11.80
CA ASP A 721 -0.17 -45.92 -10.84
C ASP A 721 -0.24 -46.72 -9.51
N ASP A 722 -0.04 -46.05 -8.38
CA ASP A 722 -0.19 -46.60 -7.03
C ASP A 722 -1.32 -45.85 -6.29
N VAL A 723 -2.46 -46.53 -6.13
CA VAL A 723 -3.69 -45.96 -5.60
C VAL A 723 -4.07 -46.68 -4.31
N ALA A 724 -4.09 -45.97 -3.19
CA ALA A 724 -4.56 -46.45 -1.90
C ALA A 724 -5.84 -45.70 -1.48
N ILE A 725 -6.93 -46.44 -1.26
CA ILE A 725 -8.21 -45.90 -0.83
C ILE A 725 -8.59 -46.53 0.51
N ARG A 726 -8.55 -45.74 1.57
CA ARG A 726 -8.68 -46.22 2.94
C ARG A 726 -9.72 -45.43 3.73
N GLN A 727 -10.62 -46.12 4.44
CA GLN A 727 -11.63 -45.48 5.29
C GLN A 727 -12.41 -44.36 4.58
N ALA A 728 -12.79 -44.62 3.33
CA ALA A 728 -13.56 -43.70 2.50
C ALA A 728 -15.00 -44.19 2.31
N ARG A 729 -15.91 -43.27 2.00
CA ARG A 729 -17.29 -43.56 1.64
C ARG A 729 -17.66 -42.92 0.32
N PHE A 730 -17.93 -43.75 -0.67
CA PHE A 730 -18.48 -43.34 -1.97
C PHE A 730 -19.95 -43.69 -2.02
N GLN A 731 -20.83 -42.68 -2.05
CA GLN A 731 -22.28 -42.93 -1.95
C GLN A 731 -22.94 -43.30 -3.29
N LEU A 732 -22.39 -42.82 -4.41
CA LEU A 732 -22.85 -43.14 -5.76
C LEU A 732 -21.84 -44.03 -6.49
N GLY A 733 -21.85 -44.03 -7.83
CA GLY A 733 -20.98 -44.87 -8.64
C GLY A 733 -19.51 -44.44 -8.60
N THR A 734 -18.61 -45.42 -8.59
CA THR A 734 -17.16 -45.25 -8.63
C THR A 734 -16.58 -45.94 -9.87
N THR A 735 -15.73 -45.23 -10.61
CA THR A 735 -14.95 -45.78 -11.72
C THR A 735 -13.47 -45.53 -11.46
N ILE A 736 -12.67 -46.59 -11.46
CA ILE A 736 -11.20 -46.54 -11.35
C ILE A 736 -10.65 -47.17 -12.62
N ASN A 737 -10.06 -46.35 -13.48
CA ASN A 737 -9.54 -46.77 -14.78
C ASN A 737 -8.04 -46.51 -14.84
N LEU A 738 -7.25 -47.55 -14.58
CA LEU A 738 -5.79 -47.59 -14.67
C LEU A 738 -5.37 -48.37 -15.93
N LEU A 739 -6.05 -48.15 -17.06
CA LEU A 739 -5.74 -48.88 -18.31
C LEU A 739 -4.54 -48.29 -19.07
N GLY A 740 -3.94 -47.20 -18.60
CA GLY A 740 -3.00 -46.42 -19.39
C GLY A 740 -1.61 -47.04 -19.56
N ASN A 741 -1.25 -48.14 -18.87
CA ASN A 741 0.12 -48.70 -18.82
C ASN A 741 0.34 -49.95 -19.73
N PRO A 742 0.58 -49.80 -21.06
CA PRO A 742 0.51 -50.90 -22.03
C PRO A 742 1.83 -51.70 -22.24
N ASN A 743 2.53 -52.13 -21.17
CA ASN A 743 3.71 -53.04 -21.18
C ASN A 743 5.10 -52.39 -21.12
N LEU A 744 5.53 -51.89 -19.96
CA LEU A 744 6.91 -51.39 -19.75
C LEU A 744 7.90 -52.43 -19.15
N GLY A 745 7.47 -53.69 -18.99
CA GLY A 745 8.33 -54.80 -18.55
C GLY A 745 7.91 -55.40 -17.19
N PRO A 746 8.67 -56.37 -16.64
CA PRO A 746 8.23 -57.18 -15.51
C PRO A 746 8.32 -56.52 -14.13
N ALA A 747 8.67 -55.24 -14.05
CA ALA A 747 8.77 -54.48 -12.81
C ALA A 747 7.74 -53.34 -12.72
N TRP A 748 6.81 -53.29 -13.67
CA TRP A 748 5.83 -52.21 -13.86
C TRP A 748 4.43 -52.80 -13.78
N GLY A 749 3.72 -52.52 -12.69
CA GLY A 749 2.33 -52.94 -12.51
C GLY A 749 1.59 -51.90 -11.67
N ASP A 750 0.37 -51.60 -12.09
CA ASP A 750 -0.50 -50.71 -11.33
C ASP A 750 -0.95 -51.40 -10.04
N HIS A 751 -1.01 -50.65 -8.97
CA HIS A 751 -1.38 -51.14 -7.66
C HIS A 751 -2.61 -50.38 -7.16
N LEU A 752 -3.64 -51.12 -6.76
CA LEU A 752 -4.85 -50.56 -6.15
C LEU A 752 -5.13 -51.28 -4.84
N ALA A 753 -5.05 -50.55 -3.72
CA ALA A 753 -5.40 -51.03 -2.40
C ALA A 753 -6.70 -50.37 -1.91
N LEU A 754 -7.68 -51.16 -1.52
CA LEU A 754 -8.93 -50.73 -0.89
C LEU A 754 -8.92 -51.25 0.56
N ASP A 755 -9.00 -50.39 1.58
CA ASP A 755 -9.00 -50.80 2.99
C ASP A 755 -10.10 -50.07 3.82
N GLY A 756 -11.10 -50.78 4.33
CA GLY A 756 -12.19 -50.21 5.14
C GLY A 756 -13.05 -49.17 4.40
N THR A 757 -13.17 -49.31 3.08
CA THR A 757 -13.91 -48.39 2.20
C THR A 757 -15.32 -48.92 1.88
N THR A 758 -16.31 -48.02 1.81
CA THR A 758 -17.70 -48.36 1.48
C THR A 758 -18.10 -47.85 0.09
N PHE A 759 -18.83 -48.67 -0.67
CA PHE A 759 -19.34 -48.33 -2.00
C PHE A 759 -20.87 -48.47 -2.04
N GLY A 760 -21.56 -47.33 -2.12
CA GLY A 760 -23.03 -47.26 -2.16
C GLY A 760 -23.64 -47.53 -3.53
N GLY A 761 -22.92 -47.19 -4.62
CA GLY A 761 -23.32 -47.45 -6.00
C GLY A 761 -22.48 -48.53 -6.70
N GLN A 762 -22.60 -48.61 -8.02
CA GLN A 762 -21.77 -49.49 -8.86
C GLN A 762 -20.29 -49.10 -8.74
N CYS A 763 -19.41 -50.09 -8.59
CA CYS A 763 -17.96 -49.92 -8.61
C CYS A 763 -17.36 -50.62 -9.83
N ALA A 764 -16.72 -49.88 -10.72
CA ALA A 764 -16.02 -50.40 -11.88
C ALA A 764 -14.51 -50.14 -11.75
N ILE A 765 -13.71 -51.20 -11.82
CA ILE A 765 -12.25 -51.17 -11.75
C ILE A 765 -11.71 -51.76 -13.05
N GLN A 766 -10.85 -51.03 -13.72
CA GLN A 766 -10.14 -51.45 -14.92
C GLN A 766 -8.65 -51.20 -14.70
N MET A 767 -7.82 -52.21 -14.91
CA MET A 767 -6.37 -52.11 -14.72
C MET A 767 -5.67 -52.79 -15.90
N GLN A 768 -4.58 -52.19 -16.40
CA GLN A 768 -3.78 -52.75 -17.48
C GLN A 768 -2.31 -52.68 -17.14
N GLY A 769 -1.63 -53.83 -17.11
CA GLY A 769 -0.20 -53.88 -16.85
C GLY A 769 0.24 -55.28 -16.49
N ASN A 770 1.51 -55.60 -16.72
CA ASN A 770 2.06 -56.83 -16.17
C ASN A 770 2.09 -56.69 -14.65
N TYR A 771 1.73 -57.72 -13.89
CA TYR A 771 1.72 -57.65 -12.42
C TYR A 771 0.80 -56.59 -11.82
N ALA A 772 -0.26 -56.18 -12.53
CA ALA A 772 -1.28 -55.33 -11.94
C ALA A 772 -1.87 -56.01 -10.69
N GLN A 773 -1.95 -55.28 -9.57
CA GLN A 773 -2.31 -55.84 -8.27
C GLN A 773 -3.49 -55.09 -7.65
N LEU A 774 -4.54 -55.84 -7.30
CA LEU A 774 -5.70 -55.36 -6.57
C LEU A 774 -5.75 -55.98 -5.19
N GLU A 775 -5.65 -55.17 -4.15
CA GLU A 775 -5.82 -55.58 -2.76
C GLU A 775 -7.12 -55.03 -2.18
N MET A 776 -7.91 -55.89 -1.54
CA MET A 776 -9.11 -55.51 -0.80
C MET A 776 -8.99 -56.00 0.63
N ASN A 777 -8.97 -55.06 1.58
CA ASN A 777 -8.89 -55.30 3.01
C ASN A 777 -7.73 -56.23 3.43
N ASN A 778 -6.55 -56.05 2.82
CA ASN A 778 -5.47 -57.04 2.89
C ASN A 778 -4.39 -56.73 3.95
N GLY A 779 -4.34 -55.50 4.47
CA GLY A 779 -3.24 -55.09 5.35
C GLY A 779 -3.62 -54.28 6.57
N GLN A 780 -4.71 -53.51 6.54
CA GLN A 780 -4.98 -52.45 7.55
C GLN A 780 -6.48 -52.07 7.73
N GLY A 781 -7.45 -52.80 7.16
CA GLY A 781 -8.87 -52.39 7.23
C GLY A 781 -9.52 -52.69 8.58
N TYR A 782 -9.87 -51.62 9.31
CA TYR A 782 -10.53 -51.67 10.63
C TYR A 782 -12.07 -51.57 10.58
N GLN A 783 -12.64 -51.46 9.38
CA GLN A 783 -14.09 -51.37 9.13
C GLN A 783 -14.48 -52.32 8.01
N ALA A 784 -15.73 -52.79 8.00
CA ALA A 784 -16.22 -53.65 6.94
C ALA A 784 -16.17 -52.93 5.59
N GLU A 785 -15.95 -53.69 4.53
CA GLU A 785 -15.97 -53.21 3.14
C GLU A 785 -17.23 -53.70 2.41
N PRO A 786 -18.37 -53.02 2.59
CA PRO A 786 -19.60 -53.31 1.87
C PRO A 786 -19.60 -52.70 0.47
N PHE A 787 -19.89 -53.54 -0.51
CA PHE A 787 -20.28 -53.17 -1.86
C PHE A 787 -21.80 -53.32 -1.97
N SER A 788 -22.52 -52.20 -1.86
CA SER A 788 -23.98 -52.17 -1.95
C SER A 788 -24.51 -52.25 -3.38
N GLY A 789 -23.72 -51.80 -4.37
CA GLY A 789 -23.99 -52.01 -5.79
C GLY A 789 -23.02 -53.02 -6.41
N SER A 790 -23.28 -53.39 -7.66
CA SER A 790 -22.41 -54.32 -8.40
C SER A 790 -20.94 -53.88 -8.46
N LEU A 791 -20.02 -54.86 -8.35
CA LEU A 791 -18.59 -54.68 -8.55
C LEU A 791 -18.17 -55.33 -9.88
N GLN A 792 -17.47 -54.57 -10.72
CA GLN A 792 -16.88 -55.06 -11.97
C GLN A 792 -15.39 -54.78 -11.99
N VAL A 793 -14.57 -55.83 -12.05
CA VAL A 793 -13.11 -55.75 -12.13
C VAL A 793 -12.65 -56.37 -13.45
N LEU A 794 -11.92 -55.60 -14.25
CA LEU A 794 -11.26 -56.06 -15.48
C LEU A 794 -9.76 -55.79 -15.38
N MET A 795 -8.95 -56.84 -15.39
CA MET A 795 -7.50 -56.74 -15.31
C MET A 795 -6.85 -57.34 -16.55
N ALA A 796 -6.21 -56.52 -17.38
CA ALA A 796 -5.48 -56.95 -18.57
C ALA A 796 -3.96 -56.93 -18.31
N GLY A 797 -3.22 -57.92 -18.83
CA GLY A 797 -1.75 -57.98 -18.70
C GLY A 797 -1.24 -59.33 -18.20
N TRP A 798 0.08 -59.53 -18.19
CA TRP A 798 0.67 -60.79 -17.74
C TRP A 798 0.73 -60.87 -16.20
N GLN A 799 0.28 -61.98 -15.62
CA GLN A 799 0.29 -62.23 -14.16
C GLN A 799 -0.43 -61.18 -13.28
N PRO A 800 -1.70 -60.80 -13.55
CA PRO A 800 -2.44 -59.95 -12.64
C PRO A 800 -2.74 -60.66 -11.31
N GLU A 801 -2.74 -59.92 -10.21
CA GLU A 801 -2.97 -60.43 -8.86
C GLU A 801 -4.17 -59.75 -8.20
N VAL A 802 -5.07 -60.54 -7.65
CA VAL A 802 -6.18 -60.05 -6.83
C VAL A 802 -6.11 -60.72 -5.46
N VAL A 803 -6.09 -59.92 -4.39
CA VAL A 803 -6.01 -60.39 -3.01
C VAL A 803 -7.16 -59.81 -2.20
N ILE A 804 -8.00 -60.67 -1.63
CA ILE A 804 -9.18 -60.25 -0.85
C ILE A 804 -9.13 -60.82 0.57
N ALA A 805 -9.01 -59.94 1.56
CA ALA A 805 -9.10 -60.24 2.99
C ALA A 805 -8.11 -61.30 3.51
N THR A 806 -6.91 -61.42 2.93
CA THR A 806 -5.93 -62.45 3.34
C THR A 806 -5.05 -62.05 4.53
N GLY A 807 -5.13 -60.79 4.97
CA GLY A 807 -4.38 -60.27 6.12
C GLY A 807 -4.63 -61.01 7.45
N ALA A 808 -3.57 -61.16 8.24
CA ALA A 808 -3.56 -61.86 9.54
C ALA A 808 -3.45 -60.87 10.73
N GLY A 809 -4.41 -60.94 11.68
CA GLY A 809 -4.41 -60.16 12.94
C GLY A 809 -5.82 -59.87 13.48
N VAL A 810 -5.93 -59.07 14.55
CA VAL A 810 -7.18 -58.65 15.22
C VAL A 810 -7.63 -57.28 14.69
N GLY A 811 -8.85 -57.19 14.14
CA GLY A 811 -9.42 -55.94 13.61
C GLY A 811 -9.91 -55.99 12.15
N TYR A 812 -9.73 -57.12 11.45
CA TYR A 812 -10.19 -57.27 10.06
C TYR A 812 -11.68 -57.58 10.03
N GLU A 813 -12.47 -56.59 9.64
CA GLU A 813 -13.87 -56.77 9.29
C GLU A 813 -14.01 -57.44 7.90
N PRO A 814 -15.15 -58.06 7.57
CA PRO A 814 -15.32 -58.78 6.31
C PRO A 814 -15.47 -57.84 5.10
N VAL A 815 -15.13 -58.36 3.92
CA VAL A 815 -15.53 -57.80 2.62
C VAL A 815 -16.89 -58.40 2.26
N VAL A 816 -17.89 -57.56 1.98
CA VAL A 816 -19.28 -58.01 1.77
C VAL A 816 -19.81 -57.49 0.45
N PHE A 817 -20.18 -58.41 -0.45
CA PHE A 817 -20.83 -58.10 -1.72
C PHE A 817 -22.34 -58.32 -1.60
N TYR A 818 -23.13 -57.25 -1.68
CA TYR A 818 -24.59 -57.33 -1.62
C TYR A 818 -25.27 -57.49 -2.99
N ASP A 819 -24.53 -57.29 -4.07
CA ASP A 819 -24.99 -57.36 -5.45
C ASP A 819 -23.96 -58.10 -6.33
N ALA A 820 -24.26 -58.28 -7.62
CA ALA A 820 -23.45 -59.04 -8.56
C ALA A 820 -22.00 -58.53 -8.63
N THR A 821 -21.06 -59.45 -8.43
CA THR A 821 -19.62 -59.16 -8.52
C THR A 821 -18.98 -59.97 -9.64
N PHE A 822 -18.28 -59.28 -10.54
CA PHE A 822 -17.59 -59.87 -11.69
C PHE A 822 -16.11 -59.48 -11.66
N ILE A 823 -15.23 -60.48 -11.65
CA ILE A 823 -13.78 -60.29 -11.69
C ILE A 823 -13.23 -61.06 -12.89
N SER A 824 -12.57 -60.38 -13.81
CA SER A 824 -12.05 -60.98 -15.04
C SER A 824 -10.61 -60.57 -15.30
N ALA A 825 -9.76 -61.57 -15.57
CA ALA A 825 -8.39 -61.38 -16.04
C ALA A 825 -8.18 -62.14 -17.35
N PRO A 826 -8.51 -61.58 -18.53
CA PRO A 826 -8.48 -62.31 -19.80
C PRO A 826 -7.09 -62.78 -20.27
N ALA A 827 -6.01 -62.40 -19.59
CA ALA A 827 -4.63 -62.71 -19.97
C ALA A 827 -4.00 -63.82 -19.09
N SER A 828 -3.04 -64.56 -19.66
CA SER A 828 -2.44 -65.73 -19.01
C SER A 828 -1.57 -65.34 -17.80
N GLY A 829 -1.66 -66.11 -16.71
CA GLY A 829 -0.73 -65.98 -15.57
C GLY A 829 -1.35 -65.50 -14.27
N GLY A 830 -2.60 -65.01 -14.27
CA GLY A 830 -3.18 -64.33 -13.11
C GLY A 830 -3.45 -65.25 -11.92
N VAL A 831 -3.35 -64.69 -10.71
CA VAL A 831 -3.65 -65.37 -9.44
C VAL A 831 -4.74 -64.63 -8.67
N PHE A 832 -5.67 -65.40 -8.09
CA PHE A 832 -6.76 -64.89 -7.27
C PHE A 832 -6.67 -65.52 -5.87
N TYR A 833 -6.45 -64.69 -4.84
CA TYR A 833 -6.38 -65.09 -3.44
C TYR A 833 -7.56 -64.50 -2.67
N TYR A 834 -8.27 -65.31 -1.88
CA TYR A 834 -9.29 -64.78 -0.98
C TYR A 834 -9.45 -65.62 0.27
N ASN A 835 -9.76 -64.97 1.39
CA ASN A 835 -10.09 -65.68 2.63
C ASN A 835 -11.59 -65.96 2.71
N ALA A 836 -12.00 -67.21 2.48
CA ALA A 836 -13.40 -67.62 2.49
C ALA A 836 -14.15 -67.36 3.81
N LEU A 837 -13.46 -67.18 4.93
CA LEU A 837 -14.08 -66.85 6.22
C LEU A 837 -14.36 -65.36 6.39
N LYS A 838 -13.75 -64.51 5.57
CA LYS A 838 -13.81 -63.04 5.67
C LYS A 838 -14.43 -62.38 4.44
N VAL A 839 -14.92 -63.17 3.48
CA VAL A 839 -15.62 -62.70 2.28
C VAL A 839 -17.05 -63.26 2.29
N ALA A 840 -18.04 -62.39 2.11
CA ALA A 840 -19.45 -62.77 2.01
C ALA A 840 -20.08 -62.24 0.71
N GLY A 841 -20.96 -63.02 0.09
CA GLY A 841 -21.65 -62.69 -1.17
C GLY A 841 -21.23 -63.58 -2.34
N ASP A 842 -21.96 -63.47 -3.45
CA ASP A 842 -21.71 -64.24 -4.67
C ASP A 842 -20.81 -63.43 -5.63
N PHE A 843 -19.76 -64.05 -6.16
CA PHE A 843 -18.89 -63.44 -7.16
C PHE A 843 -18.46 -64.43 -8.24
N ASN A 844 -18.31 -63.94 -9.47
CA ASN A 844 -17.89 -64.71 -10.64
C ASN A 844 -16.47 -64.30 -11.04
N VAL A 845 -15.55 -65.26 -10.99
CA VAL A 845 -14.13 -65.07 -11.35
C VAL A 845 -13.82 -65.82 -12.65
N THR A 846 -13.27 -65.12 -13.64
CA THR A 846 -12.88 -65.71 -14.94
C THR A 846 -11.47 -65.31 -15.34
N GLY A 847 -10.74 -66.22 -16.01
CA GLY A 847 -9.43 -65.91 -16.61
C GLY A 847 -8.19 -66.08 -15.71
N PHE A 848 -8.35 -66.48 -14.44
CA PHE A 848 -7.22 -66.74 -13.53
C PHE A 848 -6.75 -68.20 -13.60
N LEU A 849 -5.44 -68.44 -13.47
CA LEU A 849 -4.84 -69.79 -13.55
C LEU A 849 -5.08 -70.63 -12.29
N SER A 850 -5.21 -69.96 -11.15
CA SER A 850 -5.47 -70.59 -9.86
C SER A 850 -6.23 -69.64 -8.95
N ALA A 851 -7.34 -70.12 -8.38
CA ALA A 851 -7.94 -69.53 -7.19
C ALA A 851 -7.36 -70.27 -5.98
N ILE A 852 -6.65 -69.55 -5.12
CA ILE A 852 -6.05 -70.10 -3.90
C ILE A 852 -6.88 -69.58 -2.72
N VAL A 853 -7.58 -70.51 -2.06
CA VAL A 853 -8.45 -70.27 -0.90
C VAL A 853 -7.65 -70.31 0.38
#